data_AF-A0A1V9UNN0-F1
#
_entry.id   AF-A0A1V9UNN0-F1
#
_cell.length_a   1.000
_cell.length_b   1.000
_cell.length_c   1.000
_cell.angle_alpha   90.00
_cell.angle_beta   90.00
_cell.angle_gamma   90.00
#
_symmetry.space_group_name_H-M   'P 1'
#
loop_
_entity.id
_entity.type
_entity.pdbx_description
1 polymer ?
#
loop_
_entity_poly.entity_id
_entity_poly.type
_entity_poly.pdbx_seq_one_letter_code
_entity_poly.pdbx_strand_id
1 'polypeptide(L)'
;MDRTLHQYTPLLIASDSRGLTVRHIAYHRAQLDDPPQARISRQQHDARGEIIAAWDPRLHAAGAAPNQTAIFSLSGATLLAGNVDSGTRINRHADSGAITESWDGRGTHWRTDYDVMSRPLQMSEQAQDQPARVITRFTYVAPSPEAALHNRCARVSRLDDTAGSLLYADYALLGETLSETRHFLSDPERPDWPQVPAERDLLLEPGPGTTTQWRFTATGEAQLQIDAMGNRQRFVHGLSGALSEATLRAANGAEHAILSDVAYNANGEIQQQTAGNGVISRCEFDLFDGRLKTLQTVKPDGHCVQKLSYEYDPVGNIVRIEDAALSTSHYANQRIDPVNHYTYDSLSQLIGATGREALGAAIGPQLPDLELTPGDTSRLLNFTQRYQYDSAGNLTRLQHVGHNNYTRSKFVAPDSNRCLPANPDGVPPDFDSAFDISGNLLTLQSGQRLEWDGFNQLSRTVSLARQDGADDDERYVYDADGMRVRKMVTAKANSTTNVAEVRYLPGLEIRHNGHEQLHVITMQAGLCGVRHLHWVAGKPSDIDNDQQRYSFDDPMGSSAMELDQTARLISHEGYYPYGGSAWWAARSVIEARYKIARYSGKERDASGLYYFGQRYYAPWLQQWISPDPGGTIDGLNLYRMVGNNPVTYGDPEGTDGLRKSLQLAVKGQKRFDHDRAEHAKAKARDEAKVARQQQIQPLKDAVKVHREVLSIARKNAATASQQLLNHSSPGEQAISAVKRAVALVATKAIPAAAGAGGAVLGSFVAPGPGTVAGAAIAAKAASVATGYAISGLGWNDSVKLKTSALSGASIYEAGDLKAASLQDKAVSRMKKLVPSSKKDLLALGKDVAKEGLGKASSTYGPALQLIPEIPELIHENIGAAGGLSPDKLQKLDDNVGDLIERITDGMGSISSLFGELKVDSVSHPEIGNVYSRSTAQTLANETAGVLGQLKELRNQGQRLVQGR
;
A
#
# COMPACT_ATOMS: atom_id res chain seq x y z
N MET A 1 12.27 18.91 -12.49
CA MET A 1 12.21 17.60 -13.17
C MET A 1 11.78 17.77 -14.61
N ASP A 2 12.44 17.09 -15.53
CA ASP A 2 12.05 17.12 -16.94
C ASP A 2 11.02 16.03 -17.24
N ARG A 3 9.83 16.41 -17.69
CA ARG A 3 8.69 15.49 -17.94
C ARG A 3 8.92 14.56 -19.15
N THR A 4 10.03 14.74 -19.84
CA THR A 4 10.42 14.10 -21.09
C THR A 4 10.88 12.64 -20.90
N LEU A 5 11.55 12.31 -19.79
CA LEU A 5 12.03 10.94 -19.48
C LEU A 5 10.92 9.88 -19.37
N HIS A 6 9.65 10.29 -19.20
CA HIS A 6 8.48 9.40 -19.14
C HIS A 6 7.56 9.49 -20.39
N GLN A 7 7.90 10.29 -21.40
CA GLN A 7 7.12 10.36 -22.66
C GLN A 7 7.25 9.05 -23.45
N TYR A 8 6.14 8.39 -23.76
CA TYR A 8 6.13 7.08 -24.43
C TYR A 8 6.72 5.92 -23.60
N THR A 9 6.66 6.00 -22.26
CA THR A 9 6.91 4.84 -21.38
C THR A 9 5.65 4.37 -20.62
N PRO A 10 4.58 3.95 -21.32
CA PRO A 10 3.39 3.41 -20.66
C PRO A 10 3.66 2.01 -20.07
N LEU A 11 2.81 1.59 -19.13
CA LEU A 11 2.62 0.16 -18.84
C LEU A 11 1.49 -0.35 -19.73
N LEU A 12 1.75 -1.41 -20.51
CA LEU A 12 0.75 -2.07 -21.35
C LEU A 12 0.52 -3.51 -20.90
N ILE A 13 -0.72 -3.97 -21.04
CA ILE A 13 -1.13 -5.35 -20.83
C ILE A 13 -1.61 -5.89 -22.18
N ALA A 14 -1.15 -7.08 -22.55
CA ALA A 14 -1.68 -7.80 -23.72
C ALA A 14 -2.39 -9.07 -23.25
N SER A 15 -3.62 -9.26 -23.73
CA SER A 15 -4.46 -10.39 -23.38
C SER A 15 -4.67 -11.35 -24.57
N ASP A 16 -4.95 -12.61 -24.27
CA ASP A 16 -5.42 -13.57 -25.27
C ASP A 16 -6.93 -13.39 -25.61
N SER A 17 -7.47 -14.25 -26.46
CA SER A 17 -8.89 -14.21 -26.86
C SER A 17 -9.88 -14.46 -25.72
N ARG A 18 -9.43 -15.09 -24.61
CA ARG A 18 -10.21 -15.35 -23.40
C ARG A 18 -10.19 -14.15 -22.43
N GLY A 19 -9.33 -13.17 -22.68
CA GLY A 19 -9.10 -12.02 -21.81
C GLY A 19 -7.99 -12.23 -20.76
N LEU A 20 -7.28 -13.35 -20.80
CA LEU A 20 -6.20 -13.65 -19.86
C LEU A 20 -4.92 -12.90 -20.25
N THR A 21 -4.21 -12.35 -19.27
CA THR A 21 -2.99 -11.57 -19.49
C THR A 21 -1.82 -12.47 -19.89
N VAL A 22 -1.38 -12.37 -21.15
CA VAL A 22 -0.22 -13.14 -21.66
C VAL A 22 1.09 -12.36 -21.63
N ARG A 23 1.04 -11.02 -21.56
CA ARG A 23 2.22 -10.15 -21.47
C ARG A 23 1.97 -8.90 -20.63
N HIS A 24 2.94 -8.60 -19.78
CA HIS A 24 3.12 -7.26 -19.21
C HIS A 24 4.28 -6.59 -19.95
N ILE A 25 4.04 -5.42 -20.54
CA ILE A 25 5.03 -4.65 -21.29
C ILE A 25 5.26 -3.34 -20.52
N ALA A 26 6.41 -3.22 -19.88
CA ALA A 26 6.91 -1.94 -19.38
C ALA A 26 7.93 -1.36 -20.38
N TYR A 27 8.18 -0.06 -20.33
CA TYR A 27 9.16 0.60 -21.18
C TYR A 27 10.21 1.32 -20.32
N HIS A 28 11.46 0.94 -20.52
CA HIS A 28 12.63 1.40 -19.78
C HIS A 28 13.43 2.46 -20.56
N ARG A 29 13.83 3.53 -19.88
CA ARG A 29 14.89 4.48 -20.22
C ARG A 29 15.61 4.92 -18.95
N ALA A 30 16.93 5.05 -19.01
CA ALA A 30 17.72 5.60 -17.91
C ALA A 30 18.10 7.07 -18.16
N GLN A 31 18.23 7.48 -19.43
CA GLN A 31 18.50 8.84 -19.86
C GLN A 31 17.43 9.34 -20.84
N LEU A 32 17.35 10.66 -21.01
CA LEU A 32 16.36 11.29 -21.89
C LEU A 32 16.54 10.85 -23.36
N ASP A 33 17.78 10.84 -23.83
CA ASP A 33 18.11 10.51 -25.23
C ASP A 33 18.06 8.99 -25.53
N ASP A 34 17.82 8.15 -24.51
CA ASP A 34 17.62 6.71 -24.72
C ASP A 34 16.33 6.45 -25.51
N PRO A 35 16.33 5.56 -26.51
CA PRO A 35 15.08 5.05 -27.08
C PRO A 35 14.34 4.18 -26.03
N PRO A 36 13.00 4.29 -25.89
CA PRO A 36 12.23 3.44 -24.99
C PRO A 36 12.42 1.94 -25.27
N GLN A 37 13.01 1.21 -24.32
CA GLN A 37 13.25 -0.23 -24.43
C GLN A 37 12.10 -1.02 -23.82
N ALA A 38 11.42 -1.86 -24.62
CA ALA A 38 10.36 -2.73 -24.12
C ALA A 38 10.94 -3.84 -23.21
N ARG A 39 10.51 -3.86 -21.95
CA ARG A 39 10.73 -4.93 -20.96
C ARG A 39 9.44 -5.75 -20.92
N ILE A 40 9.46 -6.96 -21.49
CA ILE A 40 8.25 -7.75 -21.68
C ILE A 40 8.28 -9.06 -20.89
N SER A 41 7.62 -9.08 -19.74
CA SER A 41 7.33 -10.32 -19.01
C SER A 41 6.22 -11.09 -19.73
N ARG A 42 6.23 -12.43 -19.62
CA ARG A 42 5.26 -13.32 -20.26
C ARG A 42 4.61 -14.26 -19.27
N GLN A 43 3.37 -14.63 -19.58
CA GLN A 43 2.62 -15.67 -18.88
C GLN A 43 2.01 -16.60 -19.93
N GLN A 44 2.03 -17.90 -19.64
CA GLN A 44 1.37 -18.95 -20.40
C GLN A 44 0.32 -19.59 -19.50
N HIS A 45 -0.88 -19.74 -20.05
CA HIS A 45 -2.01 -20.34 -19.35
C HIS A 45 -2.35 -21.71 -19.91
N ASP A 46 -2.87 -22.60 -19.06
CA ASP A 46 -3.50 -23.84 -19.50
C ASP A 46 -4.87 -23.59 -20.18
N ALA A 47 -5.64 -24.65 -20.46
CA ALA A 47 -6.97 -24.53 -21.06
C ALA A 47 -8.01 -23.86 -20.14
N ARG A 48 -7.84 -23.95 -18.82
CA ARG A 48 -8.75 -23.43 -17.78
C ARG A 48 -8.47 -21.95 -17.46
N GLY A 49 -7.24 -21.52 -17.68
CA GLY A 49 -6.77 -20.16 -17.43
C GLY A 49 -5.72 -20.05 -16.32
N GLU A 50 -5.27 -21.17 -15.76
CA GLU A 50 -4.23 -21.16 -14.71
C GLU A 50 -2.86 -20.88 -15.32
N ILE A 51 -2.04 -20.07 -14.63
CA ILE A 51 -0.68 -19.72 -15.09
C ILE A 51 0.24 -20.91 -14.88
N ILE A 52 0.61 -21.60 -15.96
CA ILE A 52 1.48 -22.79 -15.94
C ILE A 52 2.96 -22.46 -16.17
N ALA A 53 3.25 -21.29 -16.75
CA ALA A 53 4.62 -20.78 -16.89
C ALA A 53 4.65 -19.24 -16.94
N ALA A 54 5.65 -18.63 -16.33
CA ALA A 54 5.90 -17.20 -16.39
C ALA A 54 7.40 -16.89 -16.59
N TRP A 55 7.71 -15.86 -17.38
CA TRP A 55 9.07 -15.39 -17.66
C TRP A 55 9.20 -13.89 -17.41
N ASP A 56 10.35 -13.49 -16.87
CA ASP A 56 10.84 -12.13 -16.91
C ASP A 56 11.41 -11.77 -18.32
N PRO A 57 11.68 -10.48 -18.59
CA PRO A 57 12.19 -10.05 -19.90
C PRO A 57 13.56 -10.62 -20.28
N ARG A 58 14.41 -10.95 -19.32
CA ARG A 58 15.79 -11.44 -19.50
C ARG A 58 15.79 -12.93 -19.85
N LEU A 59 15.19 -13.77 -19.00
CA LEU A 59 15.18 -15.22 -19.20
C LEU A 59 14.42 -15.60 -20.48
N HIS A 60 13.31 -14.92 -20.79
CA HIS A 60 12.67 -15.09 -22.09
C HIS A 60 13.60 -14.69 -23.25
N ALA A 61 14.31 -13.56 -23.17
CA ALA A 61 15.20 -13.11 -24.25
C ALA A 61 16.41 -14.03 -24.45
N ALA A 62 16.88 -14.69 -23.39
CA ALA A 62 17.93 -15.71 -23.43
C ALA A 62 17.46 -17.09 -23.94
N GLY A 63 16.14 -17.31 -24.06
CA GLY A 63 15.59 -18.63 -24.36
C GLY A 63 15.70 -19.62 -23.20
N ALA A 64 15.85 -19.12 -21.98
CA ALA A 64 16.00 -19.92 -20.76
C ALA A 64 14.64 -20.48 -20.25
N ALA A 65 14.72 -21.27 -19.19
CA ALA A 65 13.55 -21.80 -18.50
C ALA A 65 12.63 -20.66 -17.99
N PRO A 66 11.31 -20.92 -17.82
CA PRO A 66 10.42 -19.98 -17.16
C PRO A 66 10.85 -19.73 -15.72
N ASN A 67 10.83 -18.48 -15.26
CA ASN A 67 11.08 -18.11 -13.86
C ASN A 67 10.23 -18.92 -12.90
N GLN A 68 8.97 -19.18 -13.28
CA GLN A 68 8.01 -19.94 -12.51
C GLN A 68 7.26 -20.91 -13.42
N THR A 69 7.02 -22.13 -12.96
CA THR A 69 6.13 -23.12 -13.57
C THR A 69 5.15 -23.67 -12.54
N ALA A 70 4.00 -24.16 -13.00
CA ALA A 70 3.03 -24.81 -12.13
C ALA A 70 2.24 -25.92 -12.84
N ILE A 71 1.86 -26.95 -12.08
CA ILE A 71 0.90 -27.98 -12.49
C ILE A 71 -0.23 -28.00 -11.45
N PHE A 72 -1.46 -27.93 -11.94
CA PHE A 72 -2.67 -27.85 -11.11
C PHE A 72 -3.50 -29.13 -11.21
N SER A 73 -4.25 -29.42 -10.16
CA SER A 73 -5.28 -30.45 -10.15
C SER A 73 -6.48 -30.06 -11.03
N LEU A 74 -7.40 -31.01 -11.24
CA LEU A 74 -8.69 -30.71 -11.90
C LEU A 74 -9.61 -29.79 -11.06
N SER A 75 -9.24 -29.43 -9.82
CA SER A 75 -9.89 -28.41 -8.99
C SER A 75 -9.12 -27.08 -8.89
N GLY A 76 -7.97 -26.95 -9.55
CA GLY A 76 -7.13 -25.74 -9.49
C GLY A 76 -6.13 -25.71 -8.32
N ALA A 77 -5.97 -26.80 -7.56
CA ALA A 77 -4.98 -26.88 -6.49
C ALA A 77 -3.56 -27.13 -7.05
N THR A 78 -2.56 -26.38 -6.61
CA THR A 78 -1.17 -26.45 -7.10
C THR A 78 -0.46 -27.70 -6.61
N LEU A 79 -0.33 -28.72 -7.47
CA LEU A 79 0.32 -30.00 -7.18
C LEU A 79 1.84 -29.92 -7.28
N LEU A 80 2.34 -29.14 -8.24
CA LEU A 80 3.77 -28.85 -8.45
C LEU A 80 3.90 -27.35 -8.72
N ALA A 81 4.85 -26.70 -8.06
CA ALA A 81 5.34 -25.37 -8.40
C ALA A 81 6.86 -25.46 -8.58
N GLY A 82 7.38 -24.99 -9.72
CA GLY A 82 8.82 -24.83 -9.95
C GLY A 82 9.16 -23.35 -10.02
N ASN A 83 10.32 -22.97 -9.52
CA ASN A 83 10.85 -21.62 -9.65
C ASN A 83 12.38 -21.66 -9.79
N VAL A 84 12.96 -20.88 -10.70
CA VAL A 84 14.42 -20.84 -10.93
C VAL A 84 15.19 -20.20 -9.78
N ASP A 85 14.54 -19.31 -9.03
CA ASP A 85 15.12 -18.61 -7.90
C ASP A 85 14.98 -19.44 -6.62
N SER A 86 13.82 -20.06 -6.37
CA SER A 86 13.49 -20.76 -5.11
C SER A 86 13.32 -22.29 -5.19
N GLY A 87 13.69 -22.91 -6.31
CA GLY A 87 13.59 -24.36 -6.50
C GLY A 87 12.17 -24.89 -6.70
N THR A 88 11.98 -26.17 -6.40
CA THR A 88 10.72 -26.90 -6.66
C THR A 88 9.96 -27.17 -5.35
N ARG A 89 8.63 -27.12 -5.42
CA ARG A 89 7.70 -27.53 -4.37
C ARG A 89 6.64 -28.49 -4.93
N ILE A 90 6.47 -29.66 -4.31
CA ILE A 90 5.36 -30.59 -4.59
C ILE A 90 4.41 -30.56 -3.41
N ASN A 91 3.09 -30.57 -3.65
CA ASN A 91 2.06 -30.60 -2.61
C ASN A 91 1.05 -31.71 -2.86
N ARG A 92 0.66 -32.38 -1.78
CA ARG A 92 -0.52 -33.25 -1.71
C ARG A 92 -1.59 -32.55 -0.89
N HIS A 93 -2.81 -32.54 -1.41
CA HIS A 93 -3.97 -31.94 -0.75
C HIS A 93 -4.94 -33.02 -0.25
N ALA A 94 -5.60 -32.76 0.87
CA ALA A 94 -6.82 -33.45 1.28
C ALA A 94 -8.05 -32.95 0.50
N ASP A 95 -9.17 -33.65 0.62
CA ASP A 95 -10.46 -33.25 0.04
C ASP A 95 -10.96 -31.89 0.56
N SER A 96 -10.50 -31.46 1.74
CA SER A 96 -10.75 -30.13 2.30
C SER A 96 -9.90 -29.01 1.66
N GLY A 97 -8.99 -29.34 0.75
CA GLY A 97 -8.01 -28.44 0.14
C GLY A 97 -6.75 -28.19 0.97
N ALA A 98 -6.73 -28.58 2.25
CA ALA A 98 -5.56 -28.46 3.12
C ALA A 98 -4.37 -29.29 2.60
N ILE A 99 -3.15 -28.77 2.72
CA ILE A 99 -1.92 -29.49 2.33
C ILE A 99 -1.58 -30.51 3.41
N THR A 100 -1.58 -31.79 3.06
CA THR A 100 -1.26 -32.89 3.99
C THR A 100 0.20 -33.31 3.92
N GLU A 101 0.79 -33.30 2.73
CA GLU A 101 2.20 -33.62 2.51
C GLU A 101 2.81 -32.64 1.51
N SER A 102 4.08 -32.32 1.67
CA SER A 102 4.77 -31.32 0.86
C SER A 102 6.26 -31.64 0.76
N TRP A 103 6.88 -31.43 -0.40
CA TRP A 103 8.31 -31.69 -0.64
C TRP A 103 9.00 -30.49 -1.27
N ASP A 104 10.25 -30.19 -0.88
CA ASP A 104 11.10 -29.16 -1.53
C ASP A 104 12.17 -29.76 -2.45
N GLY A 105 12.88 -28.89 -3.18
CA GLY A 105 13.97 -29.27 -4.08
C GLY A 105 15.17 -29.92 -3.38
N ARG A 106 15.33 -29.73 -2.06
CA ARG A 106 16.38 -30.36 -1.22
C ARG A 106 15.97 -31.74 -0.71
N GLY A 107 14.84 -32.28 -1.17
CA GLY A 107 14.32 -33.57 -0.71
C GLY A 107 13.71 -33.52 0.69
N THR A 108 13.50 -32.33 1.27
CA THR A 108 12.85 -32.16 2.57
C THR A 108 11.36 -32.43 2.40
N HIS A 109 10.81 -33.28 3.26
CA HIS A 109 9.41 -33.67 3.29
C HIS A 109 8.75 -33.14 4.58
N TRP A 110 7.60 -32.48 4.44
CA TRP A 110 6.72 -32.15 5.55
C TRP A 110 5.42 -32.91 5.43
N ARG A 111 4.91 -33.37 6.56
CA ARG A 111 3.57 -33.92 6.69
C ARG A 111 2.84 -33.25 7.83
N THR A 112 1.61 -32.83 7.57
CA THR A 112 0.70 -32.25 8.57
C THR A 112 -0.50 -33.18 8.73
N ASP A 113 -0.69 -33.68 9.96
CA ASP A 113 -1.89 -34.45 10.31
C ASP A 113 -2.95 -33.50 10.88
N TYR A 114 -4.22 -33.74 10.52
CA TYR A 114 -5.36 -32.91 10.88
C TYR A 114 -6.42 -33.70 11.65
N ASP A 115 -7.24 -33.02 12.43
CA ASP A 115 -8.43 -33.60 13.05
C ASP A 115 -9.65 -33.64 12.10
N VAL A 116 -10.76 -34.19 12.58
CA VAL A 116 -12.04 -34.27 11.84
C VAL A 116 -12.66 -32.91 11.50
N MET A 117 -12.15 -31.81 12.06
CA MET A 117 -12.55 -30.43 11.76
C MET A 117 -11.54 -29.73 10.84
N SER A 118 -10.57 -30.45 10.26
CA SER A 118 -9.45 -29.91 9.48
C SER A 118 -8.56 -28.92 10.25
N ARG A 119 -8.45 -29.06 11.57
CA ARG A 119 -7.48 -28.31 12.39
C ARG A 119 -6.16 -29.09 12.46
N PRO A 120 -4.99 -28.45 12.28
CA PRO A 120 -3.70 -29.14 12.33
C PRO A 120 -3.44 -29.67 13.74
N LEU A 121 -2.98 -30.92 13.87
CA LEU A 121 -2.65 -31.58 15.14
C LEU A 121 -1.14 -31.67 15.37
N GLN A 122 -0.41 -32.01 14.31
CA GLN A 122 1.06 -32.07 14.33
C GLN A 122 1.61 -31.81 12.93
N MET A 123 2.85 -31.32 12.88
CA MET A 123 3.66 -31.27 11.67
C MET A 123 4.97 -32.02 11.92
N SER A 124 5.28 -32.98 11.05
CA SER A 124 6.57 -33.67 11.01
C SER A 124 7.39 -33.20 9.83
N GLU A 125 8.69 -33.04 10.05
CA GLU A 125 9.69 -32.72 9.03
C GLU A 125 10.67 -33.89 8.88
N GLN A 126 11.05 -34.19 7.65
CA GLN A 126 12.09 -35.14 7.31
C GLN A 126 12.99 -34.53 6.24
N ALA A 127 14.18 -34.08 6.64
CA ALA A 127 15.22 -33.71 5.69
C ALA A 127 15.72 -34.95 4.93
N GLN A 128 16.34 -34.74 3.76
CA GLN A 128 16.89 -35.83 2.95
C GLN A 128 17.86 -36.68 3.78
N ASP A 129 17.70 -38.01 3.69
CA ASP A 129 18.47 -39.04 4.39
C ASP A 129 18.49 -38.93 5.94
N GLN A 130 17.60 -38.13 6.52
CA GLN A 130 17.40 -37.99 7.97
C GLN A 130 16.14 -38.73 8.45
N PRO A 131 16.04 -39.11 9.75
CA PRO A 131 14.79 -39.57 10.34
C PRO A 131 13.78 -38.42 10.40
N ALA A 132 12.49 -38.74 10.22
CA ALA A 132 11.40 -37.80 10.43
C ALA A 132 11.28 -37.42 11.91
N ARG A 133 11.01 -36.14 12.21
CA ARG A 133 10.82 -35.58 13.55
C ARG A 133 9.54 -34.78 13.60
N VAL A 134 8.79 -34.84 14.71
CA VAL A 134 7.62 -33.98 14.94
C VAL A 134 8.08 -32.63 15.46
N ILE A 135 8.20 -31.65 14.57
CA ILE A 135 8.69 -30.30 14.87
C ILE A 135 7.59 -29.34 15.38
N THR A 136 6.31 -29.71 15.24
CA THR A 136 5.20 -28.89 15.75
C THR A 136 4.05 -29.76 16.26
N ARG A 137 3.41 -29.37 17.37
CA ARG A 137 2.16 -29.97 17.87
C ARG A 137 1.17 -28.91 18.35
N PHE A 138 -0.11 -29.13 18.07
CA PHE A 138 -1.21 -28.31 18.53
C PHE A 138 -2.07 -29.10 19.52
N THR A 139 -2.36 -28.50 20.68
CA THR A 139 -3.28 -29.06 21.67
C THR A 139 -4.49 -28.14 21.78
N TYR A 140 -5.69 -28.64 21.48
CA TYR A 140 -6.94 -27.88 21.52
C TYR A 140 -7.77 -28.21 22.76
N VAL A 141 -8.48 -27.20 23.29
CA VAL A 141 -9.39 -27.39 24.42
C VAL A 141 -10.75 -27.85 23.92
N ALA A 142 -11.24 -28.98 24.45
CA ALA A 142 -12.60 -29.43 24.21
C ALA A 142 -13.64 -28.46 24.81
N PRO A 143 -14.79 -28.22 24.15
CA PRO A 143 -15.84 -27.36 24.71
C PRO A 143 -16.32 -27.87 26.07
N SER A 144 -16.29 -27.01 27.09
CA SER A 144 -16.77 -27.29 28.44
C SER A 144 -17.18 -25.97 29.12
N PRO A 145 -17.96 -26.01 30.23
CA PRO A 145 -18.27 -24.80 30.99
C PRO A 145 -17.03 -24.04 31.45
N GLU A 146 -16.00 -24.77 31.90
CA GLU A 146 -14.70 -24.19 32.29
C GLU A 146 -13.99 -23.54 31.10
N ALA A 147 -13.93 -24.23 29.95
CA ALA A 147 -13.31 -23.66 28.74
C ALA A 147 -14.07 -22.42 28.23
N ALA A 148 -15.39 -22.34 28.47
CA ALA A 148 -16.20 -21.19 28.09
C ALA A 148 -15.92 -19.95 28.96
N LEU A 149 -15.65 -20.11 30.27
CA LEU A 149 -15.29 -19.01 31.16
C LEU A 149 -14.02 -18.27 30.72
N HIS A 150 -13.09 -18.98 30.08
CA HIS A 150 -11.79 -18.47 29.62
C HIS A 150 -11.73 -18.24 28.09
N ASN A 151 -12.89 -18.30 27.40
CA ASN A 151 -13.03 -18.23 25.93
C ASN A 151 -12.17 -19.24 25.13
N ARG A 152 -11.80 -20.38 25.74
CA ARG A 152 -10.92 -21.41 25.18
C ARG A 152 -11.60 -22.50 24.35
N CYS A 153 -12.93 -22.59 24.31
CA CYS A 153 -13.65 -23.63 23.56
C CYS A 153 -13.14 -23.77 22.11
N ALA A 154 -12.63 -24.95 21.77
CA ALA A 154 -12.02 -25.30 20.47
C ALA A 154 -10.76 -24.49 20.06
N ARG A 155 -10.22 -23.64 20.94
CA ARG A 155 -8.94 -22.90 20.76
C ARG A 155 -7.74 -23.77 21.11
N VAL A 156 -6.56 -23.35 20.66
CA VAL A 156 -5.28 -23.92 21.10
C VAL A 156 -5.04 -23.52 22.57
N SER A 157 -4.62 -24.47 23.41
CA SER A 157 -4.10 -24.18 24.75
C SER A 157 -2.59 -24.39 24.87
N ARG A 158 -2.01 -25.18 23.96
CA ARG A 158 -0.57 -25.43 23.88
C ARG A 158 -0.16 -25.61 22.41
N LEU A 159 0.81 -24.82 21.99
CA LEU A 159 1.54 -24.94 20.75
C LEU A 159 2.97 -25.33 21.11
N ASP A 160 3.40 -26.52 20.69
CA ASP A 160 4.81 -26.92 20.71
C ASP A 160 5.38 -26.65 19.32
N ASP A 161 6.47 -25.90 19.21
CA ASP A 161 7.08 -25.45 17.96
C ASP A 161 8.61 -25.71 17.95
N THR A 162 9.32 -25.17 16.97
CA THR A 162 10.77 -25.34 16.80
C THR A 162 11.64 -24.68 17.88
N ALA A 163 11.08 -23.80 18.72
CA ALA A 163 11.79 -23.11 19.79
C ALA A 163 11.37 -23.55 21.20
N GLY A 164 10.37 -24.43 21.35
CA GLY A 164 9.81 -24.85 22.64
C GLY A 164 8.28 -24.86 22.67
N SER A 165 7.67 -24.41 23.77
CA SER A 165 6.21 -24.42 23.95
C SER A 165 5.65 -23.04 24.26
N LEU A 166 4.52 -22.70 23.66
CA LEU A 166 3.63 -21.61 24.01
C LEU A 166 2.36 -22.16 24.66
N LEU A 167 2.03 -21.68 25.86
CA LEU A 167 0.81 -22.03 26.60
C LEU A 167 -0.15 -20.85 26.63
N TYR A 168 -1.41 -21.06 26.23
CA TYR A 168 -2.45 -20.04 26.21
C TYR A 168 -3.47 -20.28 27.33
N ALA A 169 -3.46 -19.39 28.33
CA ALA A 169 -4.33 -19.51 29.50
C ALA A 169 -5.75 -18.99 29.21
N ASP A 170 -5.84 -17.86 28.51
CA ASP A 170 -7.07 -17.05 28.42
C ASP A 170 -7.16 -16.29 27.09
N TYR A 171 -8.38 -16.15 26.58
CA TYR A 171 -8.69 -15.30 25.42
C TYR A 171 -9.70 -14.20 25.77
N ALA A 172 -9.58 -13.04 25.13
CA ALA A 172 -10.52 -11.94 25.22
C ALA A 172 -11.80 -12.24 24.43
N LEU A 173 -12.84 -11.44 24.64
CA LEU A 173 -14.16 -11.65 24.04
C LEU A 173 -14.16 -11.57 22.49
N LEU A 174 -13.23 -10.82 21.89
CA LEU A 174 -13.07 -10.70 20.43
C LEU A 174 -12.04 -11.71 19.85
N GLY A 175 -11.39 -12.48 20.74
CA GLY A 175 -10.54 -13.63 20.44
C GLY A 175 -9.03 -13.40 20.54
N GLU A 176 -8.58 -12.25 21.04
CA GLU A 176 -7.18 -11.91 21.32
C GLU A 176 -6.64 -12.71 22.50
N THR A 177 -5.33 -12.97 22.55
CA THR A 177 -4.68 -13.66 23.68
C THR A 177 -4.56 -12.72 24.88
N LEU A 178 -5.09 -13.11 26.05
CA LEU A 178 -4.96 -12.34 27.29
C LEU A 178 -3.70 -12.71 28.10
N SER A 179 -3.24 -13.95 27.98
CA SER A 179 -2.00 -14.40 28.60
C SER A 179 -1.39 -15.55 27.81
N GLU A 180 -0.10 -15.44 27.52
CA GLU A 180 0.72 -16.53 26.98
C GLU A 180 1.92 -16.80 27.88
N THR A 181 2.35 -18.06 27.96
CA THR A 181 3.59 -18.45 28.64
C THR A 181 4.49 -19.21 27.68
N ARG A 182 5.66 -18.63 27.40
CA ARG A 182 6.71 -19.19 26.55
C ARG A 182 7.71 -19.98 27.42
N HIS A 183 7.88 -21.25 27.09
CA HIS A 183 9.01 -22.08 27.50
C HIS A 183 9.92 -22.28 26.30
N PHE A 184 11.24 -22.14 26.49
CA PHE A 184 12.22 -22.46 25.45
C PHE A 184 12.69 -23.91 25.59
N LEU A 185 13.19 -24.50 24.51
CA LEU A 185 13.91 -25.78 24.56
C LEU A 185 15.21 -25.63 25.38
N SER A 186 15.51 -26.65 26.19
CA SER A 186 16.80 -26.77 26.88
C SER A 186 17.97 -26.96 25.90
N ASP A 187 17.72 -27.63 24.77
CA ASP A 187 18.65 -27.78 23.65
C ASP A 187 18.09 -27.01 22.44
N PRO A 188 18.80 -26.01 21.86
CA PRO A 188 18.30 -25.24 20.72
C PRO A 188 18.25 -26.01 19.39
N GLU A 189 18.65 -27.29 19.35
CA GLU A 189 18.52 -28.15 18.17
C GLU A 189 17.05 -28.50 17.82
N ARG A 190 16.81 -28.89 16.56
CA ARG A 190 15.47 -29.22 16.02
C ARG A 190 14.78 -30.34 16.81
N PRO A 191 13.64 -30.08 17.49
CA PRO A 191 13.00 -31.05 18.39
C PRO A 191 12.31 -32.20 17.65
N ASP A 192 12.09 -33.30 18.36
CA ASP A 192 11.13 -34.35 18.00
C ASP A 192 10.11 -34.49 19.15
N TRP A 193 8.98 -33.81 19.03
CA TRP A 193 8.01 -33.67 20.11
C TRP A 193 7.30 -35.00 20.40
N PRO A 194 7.42 -35.58 21.61
CA PRO A 194 6.69 -36.78 21.99
C PRO A 194 5.19 -36.53 22.09
N GLN A 195 4.39 -37.60 21.97
CA GLN A 195 2.93 -37.48 21.99
C GLN A 195 2.40 -37.07 23.36
N VAL A 196 3.01 -37.52 24.47
CA VAL A 196 2.54 -37.26 25.82
C VAL A 196 3.05 -35.90 26.33
N PRO A 197 2.19 -34.97 26.79
CA PRO A 197 2.61 -33.64 27.25
C PRO A 197 3.71 -33.67 28.32
N ALA A 198 3.61 -34.57 29.30
CA ALA A 198 4.62 -34.71 30.36
C ALA A 198 6.02 -35.12 29.85
N GLU A 199 6.10 -35.80 28.70
CA GLU A 199 7.37 -36.13 28.03
C GLU A 199 7.91 -34.93 27.24
N ARG A 200 7.02 -34.09 26.67
CA ARG A 200 7.40 -32.83 25.99
C ARG A 200 8.05 -31.87 26.98
N ASP A 201 7.52 -31.82 28.21
CA ASP A 201 8.01 -30.94 29.27
C ASP A 201 9.44 -31.28 29.72
N LEU A 202 9.95 -32.48 29.42
CA LEU A 202 11.35 -32.87 29.65
C LEU A 202 12.33 -32.24 28.65
N LEU A 203 11.86 -31.74 27.50
CA LEU A 203 12.67 -31.05 26.50
C LEU A 203 12.79 -29.54 26.77
N LEU A 204 11.94 -29.00 27.63
CA LEU A 204 11.85 -27.58 27.95
C LEU A 204 12.86 -27.17 29.03
N GLU A 205 13.19 -25.89 29.07
CA GLU A 205 13.93 -25.31 30.20
C GLU A 205 13.08 -25.37 31.48
N PRO A 206 13.66 -25.79 32.62
CA PRO A 206 12.92 -25.96 33.87
C PRO A 206 12.51 -24.61 34.47
N GLY A 207 11.29 -24.55 35.02
CA GLY A 207 10.75 -23.37 35.69
C GLY A 207 9.37 -22.97 35.18
N PRO A 208 8.87 -21.79 35.58
CA PRO A 208 7.51 -21.34 35.25
C PRO A 208 7.36 -20.79 33.82
N GLY A 209 8.42 -20.78 33.01
CA GLY A 209 8.44 -20.13 31.71
C GLY A 209 8.47 -18.59 31.81
N THR A 210 8.20 -17.94 30.69
CA THR A 210 8.17 -16.47 30.54
C THR A 210 6.76 -16.04 30.10
N THR A 211 6.05 -15.29 30.94
CA THR A 211 4.61 -15.02 30.76
C THR A 211 4.33 -13.58 30.38
N THR A 212 3.76 -13.35 29.19
CA THR A 212 3.26 -12.04 28.78
C THR A 212 1.75 -11.98 28.96
N GLN A 213 1.24 -10.83 29.43
CA GLN A 213 -0.19 -10.61 29.65
C GLN A 213 -0.67 -9.32 28.97
N TRP A 214 -1.92 -9.34 28.50
CA TRP A 214 -2.57 -8.20 27.88
C TRP A 214 -3.94 -7.91 28.49
N ARG A 215 -4.38 -6.66 28.33
CA ARG A 215 -5.77 -6.24 28.50
C ARG A 215 -6.15 -5.38 27.31
N PHE A 216 -7.36 -5.60 26.79
CA PHE A 216 -7.88 -4.89 25.63
C PHE A 216 -9.09 -4.03 26.03
N THR A 217 -9.37 -3.00 25.24
CA THR A 217 -10.63 -2.26 25.27
C THR A 217 -11.79 -3.14 24.79
N ALA A 218 -13.03 -2.66 24.94
CA ALA A 218 -14.20 -3.33 24.36
C ALA A 218 -14.20 -3.36 22.82
N THR A 219 -13.33 -2.57 22.17
CA THR A 219 -13.16 -2.46 20.72
C THR A 219 -11.95 -3.24 20.18
N GLY A 220 -11.09 -3.76 21.05
CA GLY A 220 -9.97 -4.64 20.71
C GLY A 220 -8.59 -3.97 20.73
N GLU A 221 -8.47 -2.68 21.02
CA GLU A 221 -7.16 -2.03 21.17
C GLU A 221 -6.49 -2.44 22.49
N ALA A 222 -5.17 -2.69 22.48
CA ALA A 222 -4.42 -3.07 23.68
C ALA A 222 -4.33 -1.89 24.66
N GLN A 223 -4.89 -2.01 25.85
CA GLN A 223 -4.86 -1.00 26.92
C GLN A 223 -3.65 -1.16 27.86
N LEU A 224 -3.25 -2.41 28.10
CA LEU A 224 -2.13 -2.76 28.98
C LEU A 224 -1.43 -3.99 28.40
N GLN A 225 -0.10 -3.95 28.42
CA GLN A 225 0.77 -5.12 28.25
C GLN A 225 1.67 -5.22 29.50
N ILE A 226 1.80 -6.42 30.04
CA ILE A 226 2.76 -6.78 31.08
C ILE A 226 3.72 -7.78 30.45
N ASP A 227 4.99 -7.42 30.32
CA ASP A 227 6.01 -8.32 29.75
C ASP A 227 6.42 -9.44 30.72
N ALA A 228 7.21 -10.39 30.21
CA ALA A 228 7.67 -11.54 30.97
C ALA A 228 8.43 -11.22 32.27
N MET A 229 8.99 -10.01 32.41
CA MET A 229 9.74 -9.56 33.59
C MET A 229 8.90 -8.61 34.48
N GLY A 230 7.62 -8.42 34.15
CA GLY A 230 6.66 -7.64 34.94
C GLY A 230 6.62 -6.14 34.62
N ASN A 231 7.33 -5.68 33.59
CA ASN A 231 7.27 -4.29 33.16
C ASN A 231 5.94 -4.02 32.45
N ARG A 232 5.38 -2.83 32.66
CA ARG A 232 4.00 -2.50 32.27
C ARG A 232 3.99 -1.38 31.24
N GLN A 233 3.53 -1.68 30.03
CA GLN A 233 3.24 -0.70 28.99
C GLN A 233 1.74 -0.43 29.00
N ARG A 234 1.33 0.82 29.25
CA ARG A 234 -0.08 1.25 29.24
C ARG A 234 -0.31 2.18 28.06
N PHE A 235 -1.44 2.00 27.39
CA PHE A 235 -1.84 2.77 26.21
C PHE A 235 -3.21 3.40 26.48
N VAL A 236 -3.33 4.69 26.15
CA VAL A 236 -4.58 5.45 26.25
C VAL A 236 -5.01 5.84 24.85
N HIS A 237 -6.28 5.60 24.52
CA HIS A 237 -6.86 5.91 23.22
C HIS A 237 -7.88 7.04 23.34
N GLY A 238 -7.85 7.97 22.38
CA GLY A 238 -8.81 9.06 22.27
C GLY A 238 -10.17 8.59 21.72
N LEU A 239 -11.10 9.54 21.55
CA LEU A 239 -12.48 9.27 21.08
C LEU A 239 -12.56 8.62 19.68
N SER A 240 -11.49 8.68 18.88
CA SER A 240 -11.38 8.06 17.57
C SER A 240 -10.84 6.62 17.59
N GLY A 241 -10.44 6.10 18.77
CA GLY A 241 -9.68 4.85 18.90
C GLY A 241 -8.17 5.00 18.62
N ALA A 242 -7.70 6.18 18.20
CA ALA A 242 -6.27 6.44 18.00
C ALA A 242 -5.53 6.65 19.34
N LEU A 243 -4.25 6.27 19.38
CA LEU A 243 -3.38 6.40 20.56
C LEU A 243 -3.16 7.87 20.92
N SER A 244 -3.51 8.28 22.14
CA SER A 244 -3.29 9.66 22.62
C SER A 244 -2.09 9.77 23.58
N GLU A 245 -1.92 8.78 24.47
CA GLU A 245 -0.85 8.75 25.47
C GLU A 245 -0.34 7.31 25.64
N ALA A 246 0.91 7.17 26.07
CA ALA A 246 1.47 5.88 26.42
C ALA A 246 2.52 6.00 27.53
N THR A 247 2.46 5.10 28.51
CA THR A 247 3.37 5.09 29.68
C THR A 247 4.06 3.73 29.85
N LEU A 248 5.28 3.78 30.39
CA LEU A 248 6.05 2.60 30.78
C LEU A 248 6.34 2.66 32.28
N ARG A 249 6.08 1.56 32.97
CA ARG A 249 6.55 1.34 34.34
C ARG A 249 7.37 0.06 34.39
N ALA A 250 8.68 0.19 34.62
CA ALA A 250 9.53 -0.97 34.92
C ALA A 250 9.04 -1.68 36.19
N ALA A 251 9.27 -2.99 36.31
CA ALA A 251 8.63 -3.85 37.32
C ALA A 251 8.72 -3.31 38.76
N ASN A 252 9.88 -2.76 39.12
CA ASN A 252 10.15 -2.12 40.42
C ASN A 252 10.38 -0.60 40.32
N GLY A 253 10.10 0.00 39.17
CA GLY A 253 10.37 1.40 38.87
C GLY A 253 9.18 2.35 39.04
N ALA A 254 9.45 3.63 38.80
CA ALA A 254 8.43 4.65 38.61
C ALA A 254 7.69 4.44 37.28
N GLU A 255 6.53 5.10 37.13
CA GLU A 255 5.87 5.21 35.83
C GLU A 255 6.41 6.45 35.11
N HIS A 256 6.79 6.27 33.84
CA HIS A 256 7.31 7.31 32.96
C HIS A 256 6.36 7.47 31.78
N ALA A 257 6.10 8.70 31.37
CA ALA A 257 5.53 8.95 30.04
C ALA A 257 6.54 8.53 28.97
N ILE A 258 6.06 7.86 27.94
CA ILE A 258 6.81 7.54 26.71
C ILE A 258 6.21 8.32 25.54
N LEU A 259 4.90 8.56 25.58
CA LEU A 259 4.14 9.42 24.67
C LEU A 259 3.18 10.26 25.51
N SER A 260 3.30 11.59 25.45
CA SER A 260 2.56 12.52 26.32
C SER A 260 1.37 13.19 25.63
N ASP A 261 1.40 13.32 24.31
CA ASP A 261 0.34 13.92 23.50
C ASP A 261 0.51 13.55 22.02
N VAL A 262 -0.59 13.37 21.28
CA VAL A 262 -0.61 13.19 19.81
C VAL A 262 -1.84 13.86 19.19
N ALA A 263 -1.59 14.67 18.16
CA ALA A 263 -2.62 15.23 17.29
C ALA A 263 -2.56 14.59 15.89
N TYR A 264 -3.74 14.18 15.40
CA TYR A 264 -3.92 13.55 14.09
C TYR A 264 -4.67 14.47 13.13
N ASN A 265 -4.35 14.39 11.83
CA ASN A 265 -5.14 15.01 10.78
C ASN A 265 -6.43 14.18 10.49
N ALA A 266 -7.26 14.67 9.56
CA ALA A 266 -8.52 14.00 9.18
C ALA A 266 -8.35 12.62 8.50
N ASN A 267 -7.15 12.26 8.03
CA ASN A 267 -6.83 10.95 7.48
C ASN A 267 -6.32 9.95 8.52
N GLY A 268 -6.17 10.36 9.79
CA GLY A 268 -5.53 9.57 10.85
C GLY A 268 -3.99 9.59 10.80
N GLU A 269 -3.39 10.56 10.11
CA GLU A 269 -1.94 10.74 10.04
C GLU A 269 -1.47 11.66 11.18
N ILE A 270 -0.39 11.28 11.88
CA ILE A 270 0.19 12.09 12.98
C ILE A 270 0.67 13.43 12.40
N GLN A 271 0.06 14.52 12.88
CA GLN A 271 0.41 15.90 12.53
C GLN A 271 1.35 16.52 13.58
N GLN A 272 1.19 16.15 14.85
CA GLN A 272 2.08 16.52 15.94
C GLN A 272 2.12 15.39 16.97
N GLN A 273 3.27 15.14 17.58
CA GLN A 273 3.40 14.30 18.76
C GLN A 273 4.39 14.90 19.76
N THR A 274 4.22 14.60 21.04
CA THR A 274 5.15 14.94 22.13
C THR A 274 5.61 13.66 22.81
N ALA A 275 6.89 13.33 22.66
CA ALA A 275 7.51 12.17 23.31
C ALA A 275 7.64 12.38 24.83
N GLY A 276 7.88 11.29 25.57
CA GLY A 276 8.02 11.29 27.04
C GLY A 276 9.16 12.16 27.57
N ASN A 277 10.23 12.34 26.79
CA ASN A 277 11.33 13.27 27.09
C ASN A 277 11.05 14.73 26.66
N GLY A 278 9.81 15.05 26.30
CA GLY A 278 9.36 16.39 25.89
C GLY A 278 9.76 16.82 24.48
N VAL A 279 10.38 15.94 23.69
CA VAL A 279 10.71 16.22 22.28
C VAL A 279 9.44 16.22 21.44
N ILE A 280 9.27 17.25 20.62
CA ILE A 280 8.07 17.45 19.78
C ILE A 280 8.43 17.16 18.32
N SER A 281 7.71 16.23 17.70
CA SER A 281 7.75 16.01 16.24
C SER A 281 6.51 16.61 15.57
N ARG A 282 6.70 17.26 14.41
CA ARG A 282 5.66 17.92 13.62
C ARG A 282 5.74 17.46 12.17
N CYS A 283 4.59 17.10 11.60
CA CYS A 283 4.46 16.67 10.22
C CYS A 283 3.54 17.61 9.46
N GLU A 284 3.96 18.04 8.27
CA GLU A 284 3.10 18.77 7.32
C GLU A 284 2.86 17.90 6.09
N PHE A 285 1.62 17.88 5.60
CA PHE A 285 1.20 17.05 4.46
C PHE A 285 0.73 17.92 3.29
N ASP A 286 0.89 17.43 2.06
CA ASP A 286 0.26 18.05 0.91
C ASP A 286 -1.25 17.80 0.91
N LEU A 287 -2.03 18.86 0.66
CA LEU A 287 -3.49 18.81 0.71
C LEU A 287 -4.13 18.09 -0.49
N PHE A 288 -3.38 17.86 -1.58
CA PHE A 288 -3.89 17.24 -2.80
C PHE A 288 -3.56 15.74 -2.90
N ASP A 289 -2.36 15.32 -2.48
CA ASP A 289 -1.92 13.92 -2.60
C ASP A 289 -1.61 13.22 -1.25
N GLY A 290 -1.68 13.94 -0.13
CA GLY A 290 -1.47 13.38 1.21
C GLY A 290 -0.03 12.93 1.50
N ARG A 291 0.96 13.34 0.69
CA ARG A 291 2.38 13.02 0.96
C ARG A 291 2.94 13.94 2.05
N LEU A 292 3.85 13.40 2.87
CA LEU A 292 4.56 14.16 3.89
C LEU A 292 5.49 15.18 3.20
N LYS A 293 5.32 16.47 3.45
CA LYS A 293 6.16 17.55 2.91
C LYS A 293 7.33 17.89 3.82
N THR A 294 7.10 17.90 5.13
CA THR A 294 8.15 18.16 6.12
C THR A 294 7.95 17.34 7.39
N LEU A 295 9.06 16.87 7.96
CA LEU A 295 9.15 16.33 9.33
C LEU A 295 10.13 17.19 10.12
N GLN A 296 9.65 17.82 11.20
CA GLN A 296 10.48 18.61 12.10
C GLN A 296 10.48 18.02 13.50
N THR A 297 11.66 17.81 14.09
CA THR A 297 11.83 17.35 15.47
C THR A 297 12.57 18.42 16.28
N VAL A 298 11.98 18.84 17.40
CA VAL A 298 12.42 19.96 18.24
C VAL A 298 12.51 19.52 19.70
N LYS A 299 13.63 19.83 20.35
CA LYS A 299 13.86 19.57 21.78
C LYS A 299 13.04 20.49 22.70
N PRO A 300 12.89 20.14 24.00
CA PRO A 300 12.25 21.01 25.00
C PRO A 300 12.87 22.41 25.15
N ASP A 301 14.16 22.56 24.84
CA ASP A 301 14.88 23.85 24.86
C ASP A 301 14.64 24.72 23.61
N GLY A 302 13.82 24.24 22.66
CA GLY A 302 13.54 24.89 21.38
C GLY A 302 14.55 24.59 20.28
N HIS A 303 15.62 23.83 20.54
CA HIS A 303 16.60 23.47 19.53
C HIS A 303 16.02 22.48 18.52
N CYS A 304 15.96 22.88 17.25
CA CYS A 304 15.58 22.01 16.15
C CYS A 304 16.71 21.03 15.84
N VAL A 305 16.48 19.73 16.00
CA VAL A 305 17.51 18.68 15.80
C VAL A 305 17.44 18.01 14.43
N GLN A 306 16.28 18.09 13.78
CA GLN A 306 16.01 17.49 12.48
C GLN A 306 14.88 18.31 11.84
N LYS A 307 15.04 18.72 10.57
CA LYS A 307 14.00 19.39 9.79
C LYS A 307 14.06 18.92 8.34
N LEU A 308 13.58 17.70 8.13
CA LEU A 308 13.53 17.08 6.81
C LEU A 308 12.43 17.73 5.97
N SER A 309 12.75 18.12 4.74
CA SER A 309 11.79 18.48 3.70
C SER A 309 11.93 17.57 2.49
N TYR A 310 10.79 17.20 1.90
CA TYR A 310 10.69 16.18 0.87
C TYR A 310 10.20 16.78 -0.45
N GLU A 311 10.91 16.50 -1.54
CA GLU A 311 10.43 16.75 -2.89
C GLU A 311 10.18 15.41 -3.60
N TYR A 312 9.03 15.34 -4.27
CA TYR A 312 8.58 14.15 -4.98
C TYR A 312 8.48 14.40 -6.49
N ASP A 313 8.67 13.35 -7.27
CA ASP A 313 8.16 13.32 -8.64
C ASP A 313 6.62 13.14 -8.66
N PRO A 314 5.95 13.26 -9.83
CA PRO A 314 4.50 13.10 -9.91
C PRO A 314 3.96 11.74 -9.48
N VAL A 315 4.72 10.65 -9.61
CA VAL A 315 4.28 9.29 -9.20
C VAL A 315 4.52 9.04 -7.70
N GLY A 316 5.42 9.81 -7.10
CA GLY A 316 5.69 9.85 -5.67
C GLY A 316 7.02 9.26 -5.25
N ASN A 317 8.01 9.16 -6.15
CA ASN A 317 9.39 8.85 -5.78
C ASN A 317 10.02 10.07 -5.10
N ILE A 318 10.77 9.86 -4.00
CA ILE A 318 11.51 10.95 -3.33
C ILE A 318 12.73 11.32 -4.17
N VAL A 319 12.82 12.57 -4.62
CA VAL A 319 13.90 13.05 -5.51
C VAL A 319 14.86 14.02 -4.83
N ARG A 320 14.45 14.56 -3.68
CA ARG A 320 15.30 15.36 -2.80
C ARG A 320 14.85 15.20 -1.35
N ILE A 321 15.81 15.07 -0.45
CA ILE A 321 15.65 15.22 0.99
C ILE A 321 16.63 16.31 1.43
N GLU A 322 16.15 17.34 2.11
CA GLU A 322 16.97 18.39 2.70
C GLU A 322 16.72 18.42 4.22
N ASP A 323 17.79 18.40 5.02
CA ASP A 323 17.71 18.62 6.46
C ASP A 323 18.08 20.06 6.82
N ALA A 324 17.06 20.91 6.89
CA ALA A 324 17.19 22.33 7.20
C ALA A 324 17.46 22.63 8.69
N ALA A 325 17.68 21.62 9.53
CA ALA A 325 18.24 21.80 10.88
C ALA A 325 19.78 21.90 10.86
N LEU A 326 20.42 21.44 9.78
CA LEU A 326 21.87 21.47 9.60
C LEU A 326 22.27 22.67 8.72
N SER A 327 23.48 23.19 8.94
CA SER A 327 24.06 24.25 8.11
C SER A 327 25.01 23.70 7.06
N THR A 328 25.15 24.38 5.92
CA THR A 328 26.20 24.10 4.93
C THR A 328 27.58 24.16 5.58
N SER A 329 28.35 23.08 5.54
CA SER A 329 29.74 23.06 6.01
C SER A 329 30.75 23.18 4.85
N HIS A 330 31.99 23.49 5.19
CA HIS A 330 33.11 23.51 4.25
C HIS A 330 34.26 22.69 4.83
N TYR A 331 34.57 21.56 4.19
CA TYR A 331 35.58 20.61 4.67
C TYR A 331 36.27 19.93 3.49
N ALA A 332 37.57 19.64 3.63
CA ALA A 332 38.41 19.05 2.57
C ALA A 332 38.28 19.74 1.19
N ASN A 333 38.18 21.07 1.16
CA ASN A 333 37.94 21.91 -0.04
C ASN A 333 36.61 21.64 -0.78
N GLN A 334 35.64 21.00 -0.12
CA GLN A 334 34.28 20.82 -0.62
C GLN A 334 33.31 21.74 0.12
N ARG A 335 32.25 22.15 -0.56
CA ARG A 335 31.03 22.66 0.07
C ARG A 335 30.09 21.47 0.30
N ILE A 336 29.61 21.28 1.52
CA ILE A 336 28.73 20.18 1.90
C ILE A 336 27.39 20.78 2.35
N ASP A 337 26.39 20.66 1.49
CA ASP A 337 25.00 21.01 1.82
C ASP A 337 24.29 19.78 2.43
N PRO A 338 23.36 19.95 3.39
CA PRO A 338 22.66 18.85 4.04
C PRO A 338 21.51 18.29 3.16
N VAL A 339 21.82 17.97 1.91
CA VAL A 339 20.87 17.63 0.86
C VAL A 339 21.26 16.33 0.17
N ASN A 340 20.33 15.37 0.15
CA ASN A 340 20.43 14.18 -0.67
C ASN A 340 19.58 14.36 -1.94
N HIS A 341 20.12 14.05 -3.11
CA HIS A 341 19.39 14.01 -4.37
C HIS A 341 19.28 12.58 -4.89
N TYR A 342 18.15 12.25 -5.52
CA TYR A 342 17.89 10.93 -6.07
C TYR A 342 17.37 11.03 -7.50
N THR A 343 17.83 10.14 -8.38
CA THR A 343 17.41 10.05 -9.77
C THR A 343 16.97 8.63 -10.09
N TYR A 344 15.91 8.51 -10.90
CA TYR A 344 15.24 7.25 -11.20
C TYR A 344 15.17 7.01 -12.72
N ASP A 345 15.12 5.74 -13.12
CA ASP A 345 14.76 5.37 -14.49
C ASP A 345 13.24 5.50 -14.73
N SER A 346 12.78 5.27 -15.97
CA SER A 346 11.34 5.30 -16.28
C SER A 346 10.51 4.19 -15.64
N LEU A 347 11.14 3.22 -14.97
CA LEU A 347 10.50 2.16 -14.18
C LEU A 347 10.49 2.48 -12.67
N SER A 348 10.93 3.67 -12.27
CA SER A 348 11.09 4.12 -10.88
C SER A 348 12.17 3.35 -10.08
N GLN A 349 13.14 2.74 -10.74
CA GLN A 349 14.34 2.17 -10.10
C GLN A 349 15.38 3.27 -9.85
N LEU A 350 16.01 3.29 -8.67
CA LEU A 350 17.01 4.29 -8.29
C LEU A 350 18.29 4.11 -9.11
N ILE A 351 18.60 5.04 -10.01
CA ILE A 351 19.83 5.00 -10.86
C ILE A 351 20.95 5.92 -10.36
N GLY A 352 20.65 6.88 -9.50
CA GLY A 352 21.65 7.75 -8.89
C GLY A 352 21.21 8.31 -7.54
N ALA A 353 22.18 8.49 -6.65
CA ALA A 353 21.99 9.10 -5.33
C ALA A 353 23.20 9.96 -4.95
N THR A 354 22.98 11.11 -4.31
CA THR A 354 24.02 11.90 -3.65
C THR A 354 23.73 12.02 -2.16
N GLY A 355 24.76 12.26 -1.37
CA GLY A 355 24.62 12.47 0.07
C GLY A 355 25.96 12.71 0.74
N ARG A 356 26.02 12.43 2.04
CA ARG A 356 27.17 12.69 2.91
C ARG A 356 27.69 11.42 3.57
N GLU A 357 29.00 11.29 3.70
CA GLU A 357 29.70 10.13 4.28
C GLU A 357 30.87 10.54 5.20
N ALA A 358 31.32 9.61 6.04
CA ALA A 358 32.49 9.80 6.89
C ALA A 358 33.80 9.62 6.09
N LEU A 359 34.89 10.17 6.62
CA LEU A 359 36.22 9.92 6.07
C LEU A 359 36.52 8.42 6.07
N GLY A 360 36.98 7.88 4.93
CA GLY A 360 37.31 6.46 4.82
C GLY A 360 36.12 5.51 4.69
N ALA A 361 34.88 5.99 4.72
CA ALA A 361 33.68 5.15 4.65
C ALA A 361 33.69 4.21 3.43
N ALA A 362 33.27 2.96 3.64
CA ALA A 362 33.09 1.97 2.60
C ALA A 362 31.95 1.03 2.99
N ILE A 363 31.12 0.65 2.01
CA ILE A 363 30.00 -0.26 2.26
C ILE A 363 30.52 -1.67 2.55
N GLY A 364 30.26 -2.25 3.73
CA GLY A 364 30.73 -3.60 4.06
C GLY A 364 29.86 -4.31 5.10
N PRO A 365 30.25 -5.54 5.50
CA PRO A 365 29.68 -6.25 6.64
C PRO A 365 30.08 -5.62 7.99
N GLN A 366 31.01 -4.67 8.00
CA GLN A 366 31.35 -3.86 9.17
C GLN A 366 30.70 -2.46 9.10
N LEU A 367 30.52 -1.84 10.27
CA LEU A 367 30.15 -0.44 10.36
C LEU A 367 31.36 0.47 10.05
N PRO A 368 31.16 1.72 9.60
CA PRO A 368 32.24 2.70 9.55
C PRO A 368 32.78 3.00 10.96
N ASP A 369 33.97 3.60 11.02
CA ASP A 369 34.58 4.04 12.29
C ASP A 369 33.66 4.99 13.05
N LEU A 370 33.62 4.82 14.37
CA LEU A 370 32.74 5.57 15.26
C LEU A 370 33.32 6.96 15.56
N GLU A 371 32.60 8.02 15.17
CA GLU A 371 32.92 9.39 15.59
C GLU A 371 32.33 9.69 16.98
N LEU A 372 33.11 10.33 17.86
CA LEU A 372 32.70 10.61 19.25
C LEU A 372 31.94 11.93 19.44
N THR A 373 31.45 12.52 18.34
CA THR A 373 30.83 13.85 18.30
C THR A 373 29.54 13.82 17.48
N PRO A 374 28.43 13.21 17.98
CA PRO A 374 27.23 12.94 17.18
C PRO A 374 26.47 14.19 16.71
N GLY A 375 26.75 15.36 17.30
CA GLY A 375 26.21 16.65 16.85
C GLY A 375 27.08 17.38 15.83
N ASP A 376 28.31 16.91 15.54
CA ASP A 376 29.21 17.54 14.58
C ASP A 376 29.20 16.78 13.24
N THR A 377 28.41 17.26 12.29
CA THR A 377 28.42 16.75 10.91
C THR A 377 29.35 17.56 9.98
N SER A 378 30.20 18.45 10.51
CA SER A 378 31.00 19.38 9.70
C SER A 378 32.10 18.69 8.90
N ARG A 379 32.56 17.52 9.36
CA ARG A 379 33.66 16.71 8.79
C ARG A 379 33.22 15.67 7.76
N LEU A 380 31.92 15.58 7.47
CA LEU A 380 31.42 14.70 6.43
C LEU A 380 31.86 15.19 5.03
N LEU A 381 31.94 14.26 4.09
CA LEU A 381 32.33 14.46 2.69
C LEU A 381 31.15 14.16 1.78
N ASN A 382 31.10 14.78 0.59
CA ASN A 382 30.05 14.47 -0.39
C ASN A 382 30.34 13.14 -1.09
N PHE A 383 29.30 12.35 -1.36
CA PHE A 383 29.36 11.19 -2.24
C PHE A 383 28.34 11.25 -3.38
N THR A 384 28.59 10.46 -4.42
CA THR A 384 27.66 10.11 -5.49
C THR A 384 27.71 8.60 -5.74
N GLN A 385 26.57 7.94 -5.67
CA GLN A 385 26.38 6.55 -6.10
C GLN A 385 25.58 6.50 -7.40
N ARG A 386 25.95 5.57 -8.29
CA ARG A 386 25.23 5.25 -9.53
C ARG A 386 24.98 3.76 -9.60
N TYR A 387 23.77 3.39 -9.97
CA TYR A 387 23.28 2.02 -9.98
C TYR A 387 22.92 1.60 -11.41
N GLN A 388 23.15 0.34 -11.75
CA GLN A 388 22.78 -0.24 -13.05
C GLN A 388 22.08 -1.57 -12.83
N TYR A 389 21.01 -1.79 -13.60
CA TYR A 389 20.17 -2.98 -13.51
C TYR A 389 20.10 -3.71 -14.85
N ASP A 390 19.89 -5.02 -14.80
CA ASP A 390 19.53 -5.79 -16.00
C ASP A 390 18.02 -5.66 -16.32
N SER A 391 17.56 -6.41 -17.33
CA SER A 391 16.15 -6.41 -17.74
C SER A 391 15.18 -7.19 -16.83
N ALA A 392 15.69 -7.91 -15.83
CA ALA A 392 14.94 -8.58 -14.76
C ALA A 392 14.99 -7.81 -13.41
N GLY A 393 15.67 -6.66 -13.37
CA GLY A 393 15.81 -5.83 -12.18
C GLY A 393 16.93 -6.27 -11.21
N ASN A 394 17.88 -7.10 -11.65
CA ASN A 394 19.05 -7.42 -10.84
C ASN A 394 20.02 -6.23 -10.82
N LEU A 395 20.47 -5.77 -9.64
CA LEU A 395 21.51 -4.75 -9.52
C LEU A 395 22.86 -5.35 -9.95
N THR A 396 23.32 -5.02 -11.16
CA THR A 396 24.55 -5.56 -11.77
C THR A 396 25.78 -4.71 -11.48
N ARG A 397 25.62 -3.40 -11.24
CA ARG A 397 26.74 -2.50 -10.91
C ARG A 397 26.34 -1.39 -9.94
N LEU A 398 27.20 -1.16 -8.96
CA LEU A 398 27.27 0.04 -8.13
C LEU A 398 28.60 0.74 -8.40
N GLN A 399 28.56 1.96 -8.93
CA GLN A 399 29.71 2.87 -8.96
C GLN A 399 29.55 3.89 -7.82
N HIS A 400 30.59 4.06 -7.01
CA HIS A 400 30.63 5.02 -5.92
C HIS A 400 31.81 5.97 -6.09
N VAL A 401 31.53 7.26 -6.01
CA VAL A 401 32.50 8.36 -6.08
C VAL A 401 32.32 9.20 -4.82
N GLY A 402 33.37 9.32 -4.02
CA GLY A 402 33.32 9.92 -2.68
C GLY A 402 34.74 10.20 -2.18
N HIS A 403 35.03 9.91 -0.93
CA HIS A 403 36.41 9.85 -0.44
C HIS A 403 37.17 8.68 -1.08
N ASN A 404 36.57 7.49 -1.00
CA ASN A 404 37.12 6.24 -1.54
C ASN A 404 36.36 5.85 -2.80
N ASN A 405 36.92 6.11 -3.99
CA ASN A 405 36.27 5.73 -5.24
C ASN A 405 36.33 4.21 -5.46
N TYR A 406 35.19 3.54 -5.65
CA TYR A 406 35.13 2.11 -5.97
C TYR A 406 33.99 1.78 -6.94
N THR A 407 34.07 0.60 -7.56
CA THR A 407 32.98 0.02 -8.35
C THR A 407 32.80 -1.43 -7.97
N ARG A 408 31.57 -1.82 -7.66
CA ARG A 408 31.16 -3.22 -7.47
C ARG A 408 30.39 -3.66 -8.70
N SER A 409 30.89 -4.70 -9.35
CA SER A 409 30.15 -5.42 -10.39
C SER A 409 29.67 -6.75 -9.82
N LYS A 410 28.57 -7.27 -10.34
CA LYS A 410 28.07 -8.61 -10.05
C LYS A 410 27.91 -9.41 -11.33
N PHE A 411 28.04 -10.73 -11.21
CA PHE A 411 27.46 -11.65 -12.19
C PHE A 411 26.04 -12.01 -11.76
N VAL A 412 25.16 -12.15 -12.76
CA VAL A 412 23.82 -12.72 -12.63
C VAL A 412 23.86 -14.10 -13.29
N ALA A 413 23.27 -15.11 -12.65
CA ALA A 413 23.17 -16.44 -13.23
C ALA A 413 22.43 -16.41 -14.59
N PRO A 414 22.81 -17.26 -15.57
CA PRO A 414 22.21 -17.23 -16.91
C PRO A 414 20.74 -17.71 -16.93
N ASP A 415 20.33 -18.47 -15.92
CA ASP A 415 19.06 -19.21 -15.82
C ASP A 415 18.16 -18.79 -14.65
N SER A 416 18.68 -18.00 -13.71
CA SER A 416 18.01 -17.53 -12.49
C SER A 416 18.45 -16.10 -12.13
N ASN A 417 17.82 -15.45 -11.16
CA ASN A 417 18.17 -14.12 -10.66
C ASN A 417 19.20 -14.15 -9.52
N ARG A 418 19.82 -15.30 -9.27
CA ARG A 418 20.94 -15.45 -8.33
C ARG A 418 22.07 -14.50 -8.75
N CYS A 419 22.57 -13.71 -7.79
CA CYS A 419 23.56 -12.66 -8.03
C CYS A 419 24.74 -12.79 -7.07
N LEU A 420 25.96 -12.73 -7.61
CA LEU A 420 27.20 -12.81 -6.83
C LEU A 420 28.17 -11.69 -7.22
N PRO A 421 29.01 -11.20 -6.28
CA PRO A 421 30.10 -10.27 -6.60
C PRO A 421 30.99 -10.80 -7.74
N ALA A 422 31.49 -9.92 -8.59
CA ALA A 422 32.46 -10.29 -9.61
C ALA A 422 33.79 -10.70 -8.97
N ASN A 423 34.34 -11.84 -9.42
CA ASN A 423 35.67 -12.28 -9.02
C ASN A 423 36.75 -11.30 -9.53
N PRO A 424 37.88 -11.11 -8.82
CA PRO A 424 38.94 -10.19 -9.23
C PRO A 424 39.61 -10.53 -10.58
N ASP A 425 39.55 -11.79 -10.99
CA ASP A 425 40.06 -12.31 -12.27
C ASP A 425 39.07 -12.14 -13.44
N GLY A 426 37.83 -11.71 -13.17
CA GLY A 426 36.75 -11.58 -14.16
C GLY A 426 36.10 -12.90 -14.58
N VAL A 427 36.44 -14.03 -13.96
CA VAL A 427 35.80 -15.32 -14.21
C VAL A 427 34.42 -15.33 -13.53
N PRO A 428 33.33 -15.79 -14.20
CA PRO A 428 32.03 -15.95 -13.55
C PRO A 428 32.14 -16.85 -12.31
N PRO A 429 31.54 -16.48 -11.17
CA PRO A 429 31.52 -17.32 -9.99
C PRO A 429 30.65 -18.56 -10.23
N ASP A 430 30.99 -19.63 -9.52
CA ASP A 430 30.17 -20.84 -9.47
C ASP A 430 28.92 -20.59 -8.61
N PHE A 431 27.75 -20.61 -9.24
CA PHE A 431 26.47 -20.40 -8.56
C PHE A 431 25.95 -21.65 -7.86
N ASP A 432 26.39 -22.85 -8.26
CA ASP A 432 25.92 -24.13 -7.72
C ASP A 432 26.58 -24.47 -6.39
N SER A 433 27.82 -24.02 -6.14
CA SER A 433 28.44 -24.08 -4.81
C SER A 433 28.09 -22.88 -3.91
N ALA A 434 27.61 -21.77 -4.49
CA ALA A 434 27.26 -20.57 -3.74
C ALA A 434 25.82 -20.56 -3.21
N PHE A 435 24.89 -21.27 -3.84
CA PHE A 435 23.48 -21.35 -3.46
C PHE A 435 22.99 -22.80 -3.41
N ASP A 436 22.12 -23.14 -2.47
CA ASP A 436 21.41 -24.42 -2.53
C ASP A 436 20.34 -24.45 -3.66
N ILE A 437 19.77 -25.63 -3.90
CA ILE A 437 18.70 -25.81 -4.90
C ILE A 437 17.40 -25.09 -4.53
N SER A 438 17.22 -24.67 -3.27
CA SER A 438 16.12 -23.80 -2.81
C SER A 438 16.45 -22.30 -2.92
N GLY A 439 17.64 -21.92 -3.39
CA GLY A 439 18.04 -20.53 -3.60
C GLY A 439 18.67 -19.83 -2.40
N ASN A 440 18.99 -20.56 -1.34
CA ASN A 440 19.60 -19.96 -0.16
C ASN A 440 21.10 -19.78 -0.35
N LEU A 441 21.64 -18.59 -0.07
CA LEU A 441 23.08 -18.32 -0.15
C LEU A 441 23.84 -19.15 0.91
N LEU A 442 24.84 -19.92 0.49
CA LEU A 442 25.61 -20.82 1.37
C LEU A 442 26.89 -20.20 1.93
N THR A 443 27.41 -19.14 1.29
CA THR A 443 28.62 -18.43 1.73
C THR A 443 28.39 -16.92 1.64
N LEU A 444 28.44 -16.22 2.77
CA LEU A 444 28.19 -14.78 2.85
C LEU A 444 29.38 -13.95 2.32
N GLN A 445 30.58 -14.42 2.65
CA GLN A 445 31.88 -13.96 2.17
C GLN A 445 32.91 -15.07 2.43
N SER A 446 34.12 -14.95 1.87
CA SER A 446 35.17 -15.98 2.03
C SER A 446 35.39 -16.34 3.51
N GLY A 447 35.26 -17.62 3.85
CA GLY A 447 35.38 -18.14 5.22
C GLY A 447 34.11 -18.10 6.08
N GLN A 448 33.02 -17.46 5.62
CA GLN A 448 31.76 -17.36 6.38
C GLN A 448 30.62 -18.17 5.74
N ARG A 449 30.36 -19.35 6.31
CA ARG A 449 29.28 -20.26 5.87
C ARG A 449 27.94 -19.84 6.48
N LEU A 450 26.89 -19.98 5.67
CA LEU A 450 25.49 -19.87 6.08
C LEU A 450 24.87 -21.27 6.04
N GLU A 451 24.12 -21.63 7.07
CA GLU A 451 23.37 -22.88 7.14
C GLU A 451 21.88 -22.56 7.30
N TRP A 452 21.05 -23.36 6.64
CA TRP A 452 19.63 -23.10 6.47
C TRP A 452 18.85 -24.33 6.92
N ASP A 453 17.75 -24.12 7.61
CA ASP A 453 16.87 -25.21 8.00
C ASP A 453 15.87 -25.61 6.90
N GLY A 454 15.00 -26.57 7.20
CA GLY A 454 13.97 -27.05 6.28
C GLY A 454 13.09 -25.94 5.72
N PHE A 455 12.72 -24.93 6.53
CA PHE A 455 11.82 -23.86 6.09
C PHE A 455 12.51 -22.76 5.29
N ASN A 456 13.78 -22.96 4.91
CA ASN A 456 14.62 -21.94 4.29
C ASN A 456 14.83 -20.72 5.22
N GLN A 457 14.83 -20.94 6.54
CA GLN A 457 15.21 -19.94 7.53
C GLN A 457 16.70 -20.10 7.85
N LEU A 458 17.41 -18.98 8.04
CA LEU A 458 18.84 -19.00 8.35
C LEU A 458 19.02 -19.54 9.77
N SER A 459 19.53 -20.76 9.92
CA SER A 459 19.68 -21.41 11.23
C SER A 459 21.04 -21.10 11.87
N ARG A 460 22.09 -20.91 11.06
CA ARG A 460 23.45 -20.64 11.55
C ARG A 460 24.27 -19.75 10.61
N THR A 461 25.08 -18.88 11.19
CA THR A 461 26.16 -18.14 10.51
C THR A 461 27.49 -18.51 11.16
N VAL A 462 28.34 -19.22 10.43
CA VAL A 462 29.70 -19.57 10.89
C VAL A 462 30.60 -18.38 10.62
N SER A 463 31.07 -17.71 11.67
CA SER A 463 31.91 -16.50 11.57
C SER A 463 33.40 -16.83 11.47
N LEU A 464 33.84 -17.89 12.16
CA LEU A 464 35.20 -18.44 12.05
C LEU A 464 35.17 -19.96 12.20
N ALA A 465 35.35 -20.67 11.08
CA ALA A 465 35.53 -22.12 11.09
C ALA A 465 36.90 -22.51 11.70
N ARG A 466 36.93 -23.50 12.58
CA ARG A 466 38.17 -23.96 13.25
C ARG A 466 38.47 -25.40 12.86
N GLN A 467 39.75 -25.72 12.62
CA GLN A 467 40.17 -27.08 12.25
C GLN A 467 40.04 -28.06 13.43
N ASP A 468 40.44 -27.61 14.63
CA ASP A 468 40.36 -28.39 15.86
C ASP A 468 39.40 -27.75 16.87
N GLY A 469 38.18 -28.28 16.96
CA GLY A 469 37.13 -27.87 17.89
C GLY A 469 36.05 -26.98 17.26
N ALA A 470 34.89 -26.86 17.92
CA ALA A 470 33.74 -26.14 17.35
C ALA A 470 34.03 -24.67 17.00
N ASP A 471 33.36 -24.18 15.96
CA ASP A 471 33.50 -22.85 15.36
C ASP A 471 33.10 -21.70 16.30
N ASP A 472 33.36 -20.47 15.87
CA ASP A 472 32.64 -19.28 16.35
C ASP A 472 31.42 -19.04 15.44
N ASP A 473 30.21 -19.05 15.99
CA ASP A 473 28.94 -19.04 15.25
C ASP A 473 27.84 -18.17 15.87
N GLU A 474 26.97 -17.63 15.02
CA GLU A 474 25.63 -17.18 15.41
C GLU A 474 24.62 -18.27 15.06
N ARG A 475 23.73 -18.62 15.98
CA ARG A 475 22.60 -19.55 15.80
C ARG A 475 21.29 -18.81 16.03
N TYR A 476 20.27 -19.17 15.26
CA TYR A 476 18.96 -18.51 15.31
C TYR A 476 17.86 -19.57 15.42
N VAL A 477 16.87 -19.33 16.28
CA VAL A 477 15.72 -20.23 16.48
C VAL A 477 14.43 -19.44 16.31
N TYR A 478 13.50 -20.03 15.56
CA TYR A 478 12.25 -19.43 15.12
C TYR A 478 11.04 -20.11 15.76
N ASP A 479 9.94 -19.38 15.89
CA ASP A 479 8.63 -19.91 16.27
C ASP A 479 7.86 -20.49 15.07
N ALA A 480 6.62 -20.92 15.31
CA ALA A 480 5.76 -21.52 14.28
C ALA A 480 5.32 -20.55 13.15
N ASP A 481 5.43 -19.23 13.35
CA ASP A 481 5.13 -18.22 12.33
C ASP A 481 6.38 -17.87 11.48
N GLY A 482 7.56 -18.29 11.93
CA GLY A 482 8.86 -18.04 11.30
C GLY A 482 9.62 -16.87 11.89
N MET A 483 9.16 -16.31 13.01
CA MET A 483 9.77 -15.17 13.66
C MET A 483 10.86 -15.59 14.64
N ARG A 484 11.98 -14.85 14.67
CA ARG A 484 13.15 -15.17 15.50
C ARG A 484 12.85 -14.89 16.96
N VAL A 485 12.78 -15.95 17.77
CA VAL A 485 12.54 -15.88 19.22
C VAL A 485 13.80 -16.13 20.05
N ARG A 486 14.86 -16.71 19.46
CA ARG A 486 16.17 -16.90 20.10
C ARG A 486 17.32 -16.60 19.14
N LYS A 487 18.37 -15.93 19.63
CA LYS A 487 19.68 -15.80 18.96
C LYS A 487 20.76 -16.17 19.96
N MET A 488 21.72 -17.00 19.56
CA MET A 488 22.86 -17.42 20.39
C MET A 488 24.15 -17.14 19.62
N VAL A 489 25.13 -16.50 20.26
CA VAL A 489 26.43 -16.17 19.66
C VAL A 489 27.51 -16.85 20.48
N THR A 490 28.21 -17.81 19.87
CA THR A 490 29.32 -18.53 20.47
C THR A 490 30.63 -17.90 20.00
N ALA A 491 31.49 -17.50 20.94
CA ALA A 491 32.83 -17.03 20.64
C ALA A 491 33.85 -17.66 21.60
N LYS A 492 34.91 -18.26 21.06
CA LYS A 492 35.95 -18.94 21.84
C LYS A 492 37.22 -18.11 21.95
N ALA A 493 37.60 -17.78 23.19
CA ALA A 493 38.87 -17.16 23.51
C ALA A 493 39.74 -18.15 24.30
N ASN A 494 40.89 -18.53 23.73
CA ASN A 494 41.83 -19.51 24.31
C ASN A 494 41.14 -20.82 24.75
N SER A 495 40.92 -20.99 26.06
CA SER A 495 40.32 -22.17 26.70
C SER A 495 38.87 -21.95 27.18
N THR A 496 38.24 -20.83 26.85
CA THR A 496 36.91 -20.46 27.34
C THR A 496 35.96 -20.21 26.18
N THR A 497 34.79 -20.85 26.23
CA THR A 497 33.67 -20.62 25.30
C THR A 497 32.74 -19.59 25.94
N ASN A 498 32.61 -18.41 25.35
CA ASN A 498 31.62 -17.43 25.74
C ASN A 498 30.38 -17.63 24.88
N VAL A 499 29.21 -17.71 25.53
CA VAL A 499 27.91 -17.76 24.84
C VAL A 499 27.14 -16.52 25.24
N ALA A 500 26.79 -15.69 24.26
CA ALA A 500 25.83 -14.62 24.43
C ALA A 500 24.47 -15.07 23.87
N GLU A 501 23.39 -14.80 24.59
CA GLU A 501 22.03 -15.18 24.21
C GLU A 501 21.13 -13.93 24.18
N VAL A 502 20.23 -13.89 23.19
CA VAL A 502 19.12 -12.95 23.11
C VAL A 502 17.84 -13.74 22.96
N ARG A 503 16.88 -13.52 23.86
CA ARG A 503 15.50 -14.00 23.74
C ARG A 503 14.61 -12.83 23.36
N TYR A 504 13.83 -13.00 22.29
CA TYR A 504 12.86 -12.00 21.84
C TYR A 504 11.49 -12.45 22.33
N LEU A 505 10.84 -11.59 23.11
CA LEU A 505 9.54 -11.79 23.72
C LEU A 505 8.67 -10.55 23.41
N PRO A 506 7.34 -10.62 23.50
CA PRO A 506 6.51 -9.47 23.14
C PRO A 506 6.79 -8.26 24.05
N GLY A 507 7.29 -7.18 23.45
CA GLY A 507 7.68 -5.94 24.15
C GLY A 507 8.98 -5.99 24.94
N LEU A 508 9.76 -7.08 24.86
CA LEU A 508 10.96 -7.30 25.68
C LEU A 508 12.01 -8.15 24.96
N GLU A 509 13.27 -7.70 24.96
CA GLU A 509 14.43 -8.54 24.66
C GLU A 509 15.20 -8.83 25.95
N ILE A 510 15.50 -10.11 26.23
CA ILE A 510 16.38 -10.50 27.34
C ILE A 510 17.74 -10.86 26.74
N ARG A 511 18.77 -10.07 27.07
CA ARG A 511 20.14 -10.18 26.57
C ARG A 511 21.06 -10.63 27.71
N HIS A 512 21.84 -11.69 27.50
CA HIS A 512 22.78 -12.23 28.48
C HIS A 512 24.11 -12.62 27.81
N ASN A 513 25.24 -12.46 28.49
CA ASN A 513 26.56 -12.83 27.96
C ASN A 513 27.52 -13.43 29.02
N GLY A 514 26.97 -14.02 30.09
CA GLY A 514 27.73 -14.57 31.22
C GLY A 514 28.18 -13.53 32.26
N HIS A 515 28.40 -12.27 31.85
CA HIS A 515 28.82 -11.18 32.75
C HIS A 515 27.75 -10.10 32.93
N GLU A 516 26.93 -9.90 31.91
CA GLU A 516 25.85 -8.92 31.82
C GLU A 516 24.50 -9.64 31.70
N GLN A 517 23.46 -9.05 32.31
CA GLN A 517 22.07 -9.40 32.05
C GLN A 517 21.28 -8.10 31.88
N LEU A 518 20.83 -7.86 30.67
CA LEU A 518 20.16 -6.64 30.22
C LEU A 518 18.78 -6.99 29.68
N HIS A 519 17.76 -6.34 30.22
CA HIS A 519 16.40 -6.32 29.70
C HIS A 519 16.23 -5.07 28.85
N VAL A 520 15.90 -5.24 27.56
CA VAL A 520 15.60 -4.13 26.64
C VAL A 520 14.10 -4.13 26.41
N ILE A 521 13.39 -3.25 27.11
CA ILE A 521 11.93 -3.11 26.94
C ILE A 521 11.70 -2.28 25.68
N THR A 522 10.87 -2.77 24.76
CA THR A 522 10.64 -2.18 23.44
C THR A 522 9.20 -1.67 23.31
N MET A 523 9.05 -0.41 22.88
CA MET A 523 7.76 0.26 22.78
C MET A 523 7.76 1.21 21.58
N GLN A 524 6.65 1.26 20.82
CA GLN A 524 6.46 2.28 19.79
C GLN A 524 5.57 3.40 20.35
N ALA A 525 6.00 4.64 20.16
CA ALA A 525 5.33 5.87 20.56
C ALA A 525 5.11 6.76 19.34
N GLY A 526 4.12 6.41 18.52
CA GLY A 526 3.83 7.11 17.26
C GLY A 526 4.99 6.99 16.27
N LEU A 527 5.57 8.13 15.89
CA LEU A 527 6.73 8.25 14.98
C LEU A 527 8.07 7.91 15.66
N CYS A 528 8.08 7.56 16.95
CA CYS A 528 9.29 7.31 17.73
C CYS A 528 9.31 5.89 18.28
N GLY A 529 10.37 5.13 17.97
CA GLY A 529 10.66 3.87 18.64
C GLY A 529 11.43 4.13 19.94
N VAL A 530 11.01 3.52 21.06
CA VAL A 530 11.65 3.70 22.37
C VAL A 530 12.17 2.38 22.91
N ARG A 531 13.45 2.40 23.31
CA ARG A 531 14.13 1.27 23.96
C ARG A 531 14.56 1.69 25.37
N HIS A 532 14.10 0.97 26.39
CA HIS A 532 14.47 1.20 27.79
C HIS A 532 15.43 0.10 28.24
N LEU A 533 16.64 0.49 28.64
CA LEU A 533 17.73 -0.41 29.00
C LEU A 533 17.79 -0.62 30.52
N HIS A 534 17.35 -1.79 30.97
CA HIS A 534 17.34 -2.18 32.38
C HIS A 534 18.34 -3.31 32.64
N TRP A 535 19.46 -3.01 33.30
CA TRP A 535 20.43 -4.00 33.74
C TRP A 535 20.00 -4.64 35.06
N VAL A 536 19.88 -5.97 35.03
CA VAL A 536 19.75 -6.83 36.21
C VAL A 536 21.13 -7.13 36.80
N ALA A 537 22.13 -7.32 35.95
CA ALA A 537 23.52 -7.58 36.33
C ALA A 537 24.52 -7.02 35.30
N GLY A 538 25.75 -6.75 35.73
CA GLY A 538 26.85 -6.36 34.85
C GLY A 538 26.73 -4.98 34.17
N LYS A 539 25.93 -4.06 34.74
CA LYS A 539 25.77 -2.69 34.23
C LYS A 539 27.14 -2.00 34.02
N PRO A 540 27.43 -1.42 32.83
CA PRO A 540 28.58 -0.56 32.62
C PRO A 540 28.63 0.59 33.63
N SER A 541 29.82 1.05 34.02
CA SER A 541 29.97 2.19 34.95
C SER A 541 29.34 3.47 34.42
N ASP A 542 29.53 3.72 33.11
CA ASP A 542 29.34 5.03 32.49
C ASP A 542 27.94 5.24 31.89
N ILE A 543 27.02 4.28 32.11
CA ILE A 543 25.61 4.37 31.72
C ILE A 543 24.75 4.17 32.96
N ASP A 544 23.83 5.10 33.25
CA ASP A 544 22.85 4.93 34.32
C ASP A 544 21.92 3.74 34.04
N ASN A 545 21.42 3.09 35.09
CA ASN A 545 20.39 2.07 34.89
C ASN A 545 19.10 2.73 34.40
N ASP A 546 18.23 1.96 33.75
CA ASP A 546 16.94 2.44 33.27
C ASP A 546 17.06 3.60 32.23
N GLN A 547 18.15 3.60 31.44
CA GLN A 547 18.36 4.56 30.35
C GLN A 547 17.30 4.36 29.27
N GLN A 548 16.59 5.44 28.93
CA GLN A 548 15.66 5.45 27.79
C GLN A 548 16.36 5.98 26.54
N ARG A 549 16.08 5.35 25.39
CA ARG A 549 16.56 5.76 24.08
C ARG A 549 15.39 5.96 23.15
N TYR A 550 15.17 7.21 22.77
CA TYR A 550 14.14 7.65 21.83
C TYR A 550 14.76 7.72 20.44
N SER A 551 14.36 6.82 19.55
CA SER A 551 14.75 6.82 18.13
C SER A 551 13.88 7.80 17.35
N PHE A 552 14.54 8.70 16.62
CA PHE A 552 13.92 9.58 15.64
C PHE A 552 14.41 9.14 14.27
N ASP A 553 13.47 8.68 13.47
CA ASP A 553 13.77 7.90 12.29
C ASP A 553 13.87 8.79 11.03
N ASP A 554 14.43 8.22 9.96
CA ASP A 554 14.40 8.77 8.61
C ASP A 554 13.12 8.32 7.85
N PRO A 555 12.89 8.76 6.60
CA PRO A 555 11.69 8.42 5.82
C PRO A 555 11.48 6.93 5.56
N MET A 556 12.53 6.13 5.67
CA MET A 556 12.54 4.69 5.45
C MET A 556 12.35 3.92 6.77
N GLY A 557 12.10 4.63 7.88
CA GLY A 557 12.03 4.07 9.23
C GLY A 557 13.39 3.74 9.82
N SER A 558 14.49 4.22 9.22
CA SER A 558 15.84 3.95 9.74
C SER A 558 16.12 4.82 10.96
N SER A 559 16.68 4.24 12.03
CA SER A 559 17.02 4.96 13.25
C SER A 559 18.14 5.98 12.99
N ALA A 560 17.79 7.19 12.58
CA ALA A 560 18.77 8.23 12.29
C ALA A 560 19.42 8.75 13.58
N MET A 561 18.62 9.06 14.59
CA MET A 561 19.07 9.75 15.81
C MET A 561 18.50 9.12 17.08
N GLU A 562 19.34 8.87 18.08
CA GLU A 562 18.90 8.46 19.42
C GLU A 562 19.05 9.62 20.42
N LEU A 563 17.98 9.99 21.12
CA LEU A 563 18.00 10.93 22.25
C LEU A 563 17.71 10.20 23.58
N ASP A 564 18.30 10.67 24.68
CA ASP A 564 18.03 10.12 26.03
C ASP A 564 16.76 10.68 26.68
N GLN A 565 16.43 10.20 27.89
CA GLN A 565 15.31 10.68 28.72
C GLN A 565 15.36 12.18 29.04
N THR A 566 16.49 12.85 28.84
CA THR A 566 16.66 14.32 29.01
C THR A 566 16.80 15.06 27.68
N ALA A 567 16.41 14.42 26.57
CA ALA A 567 16.53 14.94 25.20
C ALA A 567 17.97 15.30 24.77
N ARG A 568 19.00 14.71 25.41
CA ARG A 568 20.40 14.84 24.96
C ARG A 568 20.71 13.79 23.91
N LEU A 569 21.55 14.17 22.95
CA LEU A 569 21.94 13.31 21.83
C LEU A 569 22.84 12.17 22.31
N ILE A 570 22.43 10.92 22.07
CA ILE A 570 23.24 9.71 22.31
C ILE A 570 24.01 9.36 21.04
N SER A 571 23.31 9.16 19.91
CA SER A 571 23.89 8.73 18.65
C SER A 571 23.20 9.36 17.44
N HIS A 572 23.92 9.38 16.32
CA HIS A 572 23.47 9.91 15.04
C HIS A 572 24.11 9.06 13.92
N GLU A 573 23.35 8.64 12.93
CA GLU A 573 23.78 7.72 11.87
C GLU A 573 23.12 8.10 10.55
N GLY A 574 23.89 8.09 9.45
CA GLY A 574 23.38 8.29 8.10
C GLY A 574 23.59 7.06 7.25
N TYR A 575 22.64 6.76 6.37
CA TYR A 575 22.64 5.56 5.53
C TYR A 575 22.80 5.90 4.05
N TYR A 576 23.53 5.05 3.32
CA TYR A 576 23.39 4.94 1.87
C TYR A 576 22.00 4.37 1.53
N PRO A 577 21.46 4.59 0.32
CA PRO A 577 20.09 4.18 -0.04
C PRO A 577 19.77 2.70 0.21
N TYR A 578 20.74 1.80 0.06
CA TYR A 578 20.57 0.37 0.30
C TYR A 578 21.06 -0.08 1.70
N GLY A 579 20.97 0.79 2.70
CA GLY A 579 21.08 0.44 4.13
C GLY A 579 22.48 0.21 4.72
N GLY A 580 23.55 0.39 3.94
CA GLY A 580 24.90 0.51 4.51
C GLY A 580 25.05 1.85 5.23
N SER A 581 25.64 1.88 6.43
CA SER A 581 25.90 3.14 7.14
C SER A 581 27.00 3.94 6.42
N ALA A 582 26.70 5.16 6.01
CA ALA A 582 27.62 6.10 5.37
C ALA A 582 28.49 6.84 6.39
N TRP A 583 27.97 7.04 7.60
CA TRP A 583 28.69 7.56 8.76
C TRP A 583 27.92 7.21 10.02
N TRP A 584 28.63 7.11 11.15
CA TRP A 584 28.06 6.75 12.44
C TRP A 584 28.80 7.44 13.58
N ALA A 585 28.05 8.08 14.47
CA ALA A 585 28.59 8.84 15.58
C ALA A 585 27.80 8.60 16.88
N ALA A 586 28.46 8.65 18.02
CA ALA A 586 27.84 8.54 19.34
C ALA A 586 28.64 9.28 20.41
N ARG A 587 28.00 9.75 21.48
CA ARG A 587 28.68 10.51 22.55
C ARG A 587 29.67 9.68 23.37
N SER A 588 29.58 8.35 23.30
CA SER A 588 30.51 7.42 23.94
C SER A 588 30.60 6.09 23.19
N VAL A 589 31.76 5.44 23.25
CA VAL A 589 31.99 4.08 22.68
C VAL A 589 31.09 3.04 23.35
N ILE A 590 30.78 3.20 24.64
CA ILE A 590 30.00 2.25 25.41
C ILE A 590 28.53 2.31 24.99
N GLU A 591 27.94 3.51 24.90
CA GLU A 591 26.54 3.66 24.49
C GLU A 591 26.30 3.23 23.04
N ALA A 592 27.29 3.43 22.16
CA ALA A 592 27.26 3.02 20.76
C ALA A 592 26.98 1.52 20.59
N ARG A 593 27.48 0.67 21.50
CA ARG A 593 27.31 -0.80 21.46
C ARG A 593 25.87 -1.26 21.61
N TYR A 594 25.02 -0.45 22.27
CA TYR A 594 23.62 -0.77 22.52
C TYR A 594 22.67 -0.27 21.42
N LYS A 595 23.19 0.39 20.36
CA LYS A 595 22.39 0.70 19.16
C LYS A 595 22.32 -0.51 18.23
N ILE A 596 21.25 -1.28 18.38
CA ILE A 596 20.98 -2.54 17.68
C ILE A 596 20.03 -2.38 16.48
N ALA A 597 18.98 -1.57 16.61
CA ALA A 597 18.07 -1.22 15.52
C ALA A 597 18.66 -0.06 14.71
N ARG A 598 18.73 -0.20 13.38
CA ARG A 598 19.38 0.77 12.48
C ARG A 598 18.54 0.99 11.22
N TYR A 599 19.01 0.54 10.05
CA TYR A 599 18.30 0.70 8.78
C TYR A 599 16.89 0.09 8.82
N SER A 600 15.89 0.84 8.36
CA SER A 600 14.46 0.47 8.41
C SER A 600 13.96 -0.08 9.75
N GLY A 601 14.57 0.36 10.87
CA GLY A 601 14.22 -0.06 12.22
C GLY A 601 14.64 -1.49 12.57
N LYS A 602 15.34 -2.18 11.67
CA LYS A 602 15.71 -3.59 11.80
C LYS A 602 16.99 -3.79 12.62
N GLU A 603 17.06 -4.93 13.31
CA GLU A 603 18.27 -5.33 14.03
C GLU A 603 19.37 -5.69 13.03
N ARG A 604 20.56 -5.14 13.25
CA ARG A 604 21.79 -5.50 12.54
C ARG A 604 22.58 -6.50 13.38
N ASP A 605 22.73 -7.72 12.89
CA ASP A 605 23.47 -8.79 13.58
C ASP A 605 24.99 -8.62 13.44
N ALA A 606 25.78 -9.45 14.14
CA ALA A 606 27.24 -9.33 14.18
C ALA A 606 27.88 -9.69 12.81
N SER A 607 27.28 -10.62 12.08
CA SER A 607 27.50 -10.90 10.65
C SER A 607 27.32 -9.69 9.73
N GLY A 608 26.68 -8.62 10.22
CA GLY A 608 26.33 -7.42 9.47
C GLY A 608 24.98 -7.47 8.77
N LEU A 609 24.37 -8.66 8.67
CA LEU A 609 23.05 -8.84 8.08
C LEU A 609 21.98 -8.07 8.88
N TYR A 610 20.97 -7.57 8.16
CA TYR A 610 19.76 -7.06 8.78
C TYR A 610 18.69 -8.16 8.83
N TYR A 611 18.15 -8.41 10.02
CA TYR A 611 17.04 -9.34 10.20
C TYR A 611 15.70 -8.61 10.03
N PHE A 612 14.92 -8.98 9.01
CA PHE A 612 13.66 -8.30 8.69
C PHE A 612 12.41 -9.00 9.25
N GLY A 613 12.48 -10.30 9.55
CA GLY A 613 11.35 -11.15 9.91
C GLY A 613 11.49 -12.51 9.23
N GLN A 614 11.01 -12.61 8.00
CA GLN A 614 11.07 -13.83 7.19
C GLN A 614 12.37 -13.97 6.38
N ARG A 615 13.15 -12.89 6.21
CA ARG A 615 14.42 -12.89 5.46
C ARG A 615 15.53 -12.08 6.14
N TYR A 616 16.76 -12.36 5.71
CA TYR A 616 17.97 -11.59 6.04
C TYR A 616 18.47 -10.80 4.83
N TYR A 617 18.82 -9.54 5.06
CA TYR A 617 19.26 -8.60 4.04
C TYR A 617 20.75 -8.27 4.18
N ALA A 618 21.49 -8.33 3.07
CA ALA A 618 22.91 -7.98 3.01
C ALA A 618 23.11 -6.60 2.34
N PRO A 619 23.21 -5.49 3.10
CA PRO A 619 23.27 -4.13 2.55
C PRO A 619 24.51 -3.90 1.67
N TRP A 620 25.61 -4.63 1.89
CA TRP A 620 26.81 -4.54 1.05
C TRP A 620 26.73 -5.32 -0.26
N LEU A 621 25.80 -6.27 -0.36
CA LEU A 621 25.40 -6.94 -1.60
C LEU A 621 24.16 -6.27 -2.23
N GLN A 622 23.47 -5.37 -1.53
CA GLN A 622 22.21 -4.73 -1.97
C GLN A 622 21.11 -5.73 -2.36
N GLN A 623 21.05 -6.91 -1.72
CA GLN A 623 20.10 -7.99 -2.05
C GLN A 623 19.71 -8.81 -0.82
N TRP A 624 18.58 -9.49 -0.91
CA TRP A 624 18.22 -10.58 0.01
C TRP A 624 19.16 -11.77 -0.19
N ILE A 625 19.47 -12.51 0.89
CA ILE A 625 20.37 -13.68 0.82
C ILE A 625 19.61 -15.01 0.62
N SER A 626 18.28 -14.96 0.60
CA SER A 626 17.38 -16.06 0.25
C SER A 626 16.21 -15.51 -0.60
N PRO A 627 15.50 -16.37 -1.35
CA PRO A 627 14.35 -15.97 -2.15
C PRO A 627 13.19 -15.53 -1.26
N ASP A 628 12.28 -14.73 -1.82
CA ASP A 628 11.02 -14.38 -1.16
C ASP A 628 10.15 -15.60 -0.84
N PRO A 629 9.87 -15.91 0.45
CA PRO A 629 8.97 -17.01 0.80
C PRO A 629 7.49 -16.68 0.53
N GLY A 630 7.14 -15.42 0.28
CA GLY A 630 5.86 -15.03 -0.32
C GLY A 630 5.76 -15.36 -1.83
N GLY A 631 6.88 -15.71 -2.47
CA GLY A 631 6.95 -16.01 -3.89
C GLY A 631 6.80 -14.76 -4.75
N THR A 632 6.07 -14.87 -5.85
CA THR A 632 6.06 -13.84 -6.91
C THR A 632 5.12 -12.65 -6.65
N ILE A 633 4.81 -12.33 -5.38
CA ILE A 633 3.93 -11.23 -4.97
C ILE A 633 4.50 -9.88 -5.46
N ASP A 634 5.81 -9.67 -5.30
CA ASP A 634 6.54 -8.49 -5.81
C ASP A 634 7.18 -8.70 -7.19
N GLY A 635 6.70 -9.70 -7.94
CA GLY A 635 7.16 -10.01 -9.30
C GLY A 635 8.10 -11.23 -9.37
N LEU A 636 8.67 -11.45 -10.55
CA LEU A 636 9.37 -12.71 -10.91
C LEU A 636 10.84 -12.81 -10.46
N ASN A 637 11.35 -11.81 -9.72
CA ASN A 637 12.71 -11.78 -9.21
C ASN A 637 12.67 -11.81 -7.68
N LEU A 638 12.97 -12.98 -7.11
CA LEU A 638 12.74 -13.24 -5.68
C LEU A 638 13.83 -12.67 -4.76
N TYR A 639 14.91 -12.10 -5.30
CA TYR A 639 16.01 -11.47 -4.55
C TYR A 639 15.97 -9.93 -4.57
N ARG A 640 15.02 -9.34 -5.32
CA ARG A 640 14.96 -7.89 -5.57
C ARG A 640 14.51 -7.12 -4.32
N MET A 641 15.38 -6.27 -3.80
CA MET A 641 15.10 -5.42 -2.64
C MET A 641 14.16 -4.25 -3.01
N VAL A 642 12.94 -4.25 -2.45
CA VAL A 642 11.91 -3.20 -2.55
C VAL A 642 11.81 -2.50 -3.91
N GLY A 643 11.74 -3.31 -4.97
CA GLY A 643 11.53 -2.81 -6.34
C GLY A 643 12.67 -1.96 -6.90
N ASN A 644 13.86 -2.02 -6.29
CA ASN A 644 15.01 -1.14 -6.54
C ASN A 644 14.75 0.35 -6.23
N ASN A 645 13.83 0.66 -5.31
CA ASN A 645 13.60 2.02 -4.82
C ASN A 645 13.51 2.03 -3.28
N PRO A 646 14.64 1.80 -2.59
CA PRO A 646 14.70 1.74 -1.14
C PRO A 646 14.58 3.10 -0.44
N VAL A 647 14.49 4.19 -1.20
CA VAL A 647 14.28 5.55 -0.68
C VAL A 647 12.78 5.85 -0.51
N THR A 648 11.92 5.22 -1.32
CA THR A 648 10.47 5.47 -1.33
C THR A 648 9.66 4.31 -0.71
N TYR A 649 10.19 3.08 -0.80
CA TYR A 649 9.53 1.87 -0.32
C TYR A 649 10.33 1.17 0.78
N GLY A 650 9.61 0.50 1.67
CA GLY A 650 10.16 -0.40 2.68
C GLY A 650 9.44 -1.74 2.67
N ASP A 651 10.10 -2.77 3.20
CA ASP A 651 9.55 -4.11 3.43
C ASP A 651 9.49 -4.32 4.95
N PRO A 652 8.30 -4.26 5.59
CA PRO A 652 8.17 -4.43 7.03
C PRO A 652 8.54 -5.81 7.58
N GLU A 653 8.51 -6.88 6.81
CA GLU A 653 8.67 -8.26 7.33
C GLU A 653 9.65 -9.13 6.54
N GLY A 654 10.13 -8.67 5.39
CA GLY A 654 10.93 -9.48 4.48
C GLY A 654 10.08 -10.35 3.54
N THR A 655 8.78 -10.08 3.40
CA THR A 655 7.81 -10.79 2.53
C THR A 655 6.74 -9.85 1.98
N ASP A 656 6.85 -8.56 2.29
CA ASP A 656 5.76 -7.62 2.16
C ASP A 656 5.82 -6.89 0.82
N GLY A 657 4.67 -6.83 0.14
CA GLY A 657 4.48 -6.07 -1.09
C GLY A 657 5.04 -4.65 -1.01
N LEU A 658 5.48 -4.06 -2.14
CA LEU A 658 5.99 -2.68 -2.22
C LEU A 658 5.13 -1.65 -1.44
N ARG A 659 5.49 -1.37 -0.18
CA ARG A 659 4.79 -0.47 0.74
C ARG A 659 5.53 0.86 0.85
N LYS A 660 4.81 1.98 0.76
CA LYS A 660 5.39 3.32 0.97
C LYS A 660 5.68 3.54 2.46
N SER A 661 6.96 3.50 2.84
CA SER A 661 7.43 3.56 4.23
C SER A 661 6.89 4.77 4.98
N LEU A 662 7.03 5.95 4.38
CA LEU A 662 6.56 7.25 4.88
C LEU A 662 5.09 7.28 5.32
N GLN A 663 4.19 6.70 4.52
CA GLN A 663 2.76 6.73 4.81
C GLN A 663 2.37 5.73 5.92
N LEU A 664 3.18 4.68 6.14
CA LEU A 664 2.94 3.68 7.17
C LEU A 664 3.40 4.19 8.54
N ALA A 665 4.63 4.72 8.63
CA ALA A 665 5.19 5.28 9.86
C ALA A 665 4.31 6.41 10.44
N VAL A 666 3.77 7.25 9.55
CA VAL A 666 2.96 8.42 9.91
C VAL A 666 1.55 8.09 10.42
N LYS A 667 0.91 7.01 9.96
CA LYS A 667 -0.52 6.75 10.23
C LYS A 667 -0.86 6.29 11.65
N GLY A 668 0.14 6.27 12.54
CA GLY A 668 0.05 5.63 13.84
C GLY A 668 -0.02 4.11 13.68
N GLN A 669 0.75 3.39 14.48
CA GLN A 669 0.84 1.94 14.32
C GLN A 669 -0.43 1.26 14.86
N LYS A 670 -1.42 1.04 13.98
CA LYS A 670 -2.32 -0.11 14.13
C LYS A 670 -1.41 -1.35 14.09
N ARG A 671 -1.13 -1.93 15.26
CA ARG A 671 -0.03 -2.90 15.42
C ARG A 671 -0.30 -4.20 14.65
N PHE A 672 0.75 -4.67 13.99
CA PHE A 672 0.76 -5.74 13.00
C PHE A 672 0.45 -7.13 13.59
N ASP A 673 0.62 -7.33 14.91
CA ASP A 673 0.32 -8.60 15.58
C ASP A 673 -1.17 -9.02 15.47
N HIS A 674 -2.05 -8.09 15.11
CA HIS A 674 -3.47 -8.32 14.87
C HIS A 674 -3.78 -8.79 13.43
N ASP A 675 -2.87 -8.55 12.48
CA ASP A 675 -3.19 -8.56 11.05
C ASP A 675 -3.46 -9.96 10.51
N ARG A 676 -2.87 -11.05 11.01
CA ARG A 676 -3.18 -12.39 10.49
C ARG A 676 -4.64 -12.80 10.76
N ALA A 677 -5.22 -12.35 11.88
CA ALA A 677 -6.61 -12.61 12.25
C ALA A 677 -7.58 -11.54 11.71
N GLU A 678 -7.22 -10.24 11.81
CA GLU A 678 -8.05 -9.19 11.24
C GLU A 678 -7.99 -9.14 9.72
N HIS A 679 -6.92 -9.49 9.02
CA HIS A 679 -6.93 -9.49 7.55
C HIS A 679 -7.84 -10.61 6.99
N ALA A 680 -8.03 -11.71 7.71
CA ALA A 680 -9.05 -12.73 7.42
C ALA A 680 -10.47 -12.25 7.78
N LYS A 681 -10.67 -11.66 8.97
CA LYS A 681 -11.97 -11.08 9.38
C LYS A 681 -12.38 -9.89 8.50
N ALA A 682 -11.43 -9.06 8.07
CA ALA A 682 -11.60 -7.90 7.22
C ALA A 682 -11.86 -8.31 5.78
N LYS A 683 -11.15 -9.31 5.25
CA LYS A 683 -11.51 -9.92 3.96
C LYS A 683 -12.95 -10.45 3.98
N ALA A 684 -13.34 -11.20 5.01
CA ALA A 684 -14.72 -11.68 5.15
C ALA A 684 -15.75 -10.53 5.35
N ARG A 685 -15.40 -9.48 6.12
CA ARG A 685 -16.23 -8.28 6.31
C ARG A 685 -16.37 -7.47 5.02
N ASP A 686 -15.31 -7.30 4.25
CA ASP A 686 -15.32 -6.57 2.98
C ASP A 686 -15.98 -7.40 1.86
N GLU A 687 -15.81 -8.72 1.81
CA GLU A 687 -16.60 -9.60 0.95
C GLU A 687 -18.10 -9.52 1.29
N ALA A 688 -18.47 -9.58 2.58
CA ALA A 688 -19.86 -9.41 3.03
C ALA A 688 -20.40 -7.99 2.77
N LYS A 689 -19.57 -6.95 2.88
CA LYS A 689 -19.91 -5.55 2.62
C LYS A 689 -20.02 -5.25 1.13
N VAL A 690 -19.18 -5.86 0.29
CA VAL A 690 -19.28 -5.82 -1.17
C VAL A 690 -20.54 -6.56 -1.63
N ALA A 691 -20.82 -7.76 -1.10
CA ALA A 691 -22.06 -8.49 -1.38
C ALA A 691 -23.30 -7.68 -0.95
N ARG A 692 -23.29 -7.08 0.25
CA ARG A 692 -24.37 -6.19 0.72
C ARG A 692 -24.48 -4.89 -0.08
N GLN A 693 -23.36 -4.33 -0.55
CA GLN A 693 -23.38 -3.17 -1.45
C GLN A 693 -23.95 -3.54 -2.81
N GLN A 694 -23.60 -4.69 -3.39
CA GLN A 694 -24.16 -5.21 -4.64
C GLN A 694 -25.66 -5.45 -4.53
N GLN A 695 -26.14 -6.03 -3.43
CA GLN A 695 -27.58 -6.21 -3.17
C GLN A 695 -28.35 -4.88 -3.05
N ILE A 696 -27.74 -3.84 -2.49
CA ILE A 696 -28.37 -2.51 -2.31
C ILE A 696 -28.14 -1.59 -3.51
N GLN A 697 -27.29 -1.96 -4.47
CA GLN A 697 -26.95 -1.13 -5.62
C GLN A 697 -28.15 -0.79 -6.53
N PRO A 698 -29.07 -1.72 -6.87
CA PRO A 698 -30.26 -1.39 -7.66
C PRO A 698 -31.14 -0.31 -7.00
N LEU A 699 -31.25 -0.34 -5.67
CA LEU A 699 -31.99 0.67 -4.90
C LEU A 699 -31.27 2.03 -4.92
N LYS A 700 -29.93 2.06 -4.82
CA LYS A 700 -29.15 3.31 -4.97
C LYS A 700 -29.35 3.95 -6.33
N ASP A 701 -29.28 3.16 -7.38
CA ASP A 701 -29.37 3.66 -8.76
C ASP A 701 -30.79 4.12 -9.08
N ALA A 702 -31.82 3.39 -8.65
CA ALA A 702 -33.20 3.82 -8.76
C ALA A 702 -33.47 5.15 -8.02
N VAL A 703 -33.01 5.30 -6.77
CA VAL A 703 -33.13 6.54 -5.99
C VAL A 703 -32.42 7.71 -6.67
N LYS A 704 -31.23 7.48 -7.25
CA LYS A 704 -30.45 8.50 -7.96
C LYS A 704 -31.13 8.95 -9.26
N VAL A 705 -31.58 8.02 -10.09
CA VAL A 705 -32.33 8.29 -11.33
C VAL A 705 -33.60 9.09 -11.00
N HIS A 706 -34.37 8.65 -10.02
CA HIS A 706 -35.63 9.29 -9.63
C HIS A 706 -35.41 10.71 -9.14
N ARG A 707 -34.40 10.98 -8.31
CA ARG A 707 -34.08 12.35 -7.88
C ARG A 707 -33.62 13.27 -9.03
N GLU A 708 -32.89 12.77 -10.02
CA GLU A 708 -32.58 13.56 -11.23
C GLU A 708 -33.81 13.82 -12.10
N VAL A 709 -34.71 12.83 -12.25
CA VAL A 709 -36.02 13.00 -12.90
C VAL A 709 -36.84 14.08 -12.18
N LEU A 710 -36.95 14.02 -10.84
CA LEU A 710 -37.66 15.02 -10.03
C LEU A 710 -37.05 16.43 -10.18
N SER A 711 -35.71 16.53 -10.21
CA SER A 711 -34.97 17.78 -10.40
C SER A 711 -35.21 18.40 -11.78
N ILE A 712 -35.15 17.58 -12.84
CA ILE A 712 -35.42 18.01 -14.22
C ILE A 712 -36.89 18.39 -14.38
N ALA A 713 -37.83 17.57 -13.89
CA ALA A 713 -39.25 17.84 -13.94
C ALA A 713 -39.61 19.14 -13.21
N ARG A 714 -39.09 19.36 -12.00
CA ARG A 714 -39.25 20.63 -11.25
C ARG A 714 -38.73 21.83 -12.03
N LYS A 715 -37.51 21.76 -12.59
CA LYS A 715 -36.91 22.86 -13.35
C LYS A 715 -37.69 23.17 -14.63
N ASN A 716 -38.11 22.14 -15.35
CA ASN A 716 -38.86 22.28 -16.60
C ASN A 716 -40.28 22.77 -16.33
N ALA A 717 -40.92 22.32 -15.25
CA ALA A 717 -42.24 22.78 -14.84
C ALA A 717 -42.25 24.28 -14.44
N ALA A 718 -41.26 24.71 -13.65
CA ALA A 718 -41.09 26.11 -13.30
C ALA A 718 -40.81 26.99 -14.54
N THR A 719 -39.95 26.51 -15.45
CA THR A 719 -39.67 27.20 -16.72
C THR A 719 -40.91 27.31 -17.60
N ALA A 720 -41.72 26.26 -17.69
CA ALA A 720 -42.95 26.25 -18.49
C ALA A 720 -44.06 27.11 -17.86
N SER A 721 -44.21 27.10 -16.54
CA SER A 721 -45.16 27.97 -15.82
C SER A 721 -44.82 29.44 -16.04
N GLN A 722 -43.54 29.82 -15.92
CA GLN A 722 -43.09 31.18 -16.27
C GLN A 722 -43.34 31.50 -17.75
N GLN A 723 -43.13 30.55 -18.66
CA GLN A 723 -43.46 30.72 -20.08
C GLN A 723 -44.96 30.93 -20.35
N LEU A 724 -45.86 30.34 -19.56
CA LEU A 724 -47.30 30.61 -19.63
C LEU A 724 -47.64 32.00 -19.08
N LEU A 725 -47.09 32.36 -17.91
CA LEU A 725 -47.31 33.66 -17.27
C LEU A 725 -46.82 34.84 -18.13
N ASN A 726 -45.69 34.68 -18.81
CA ASN A 726 -45.14 35.69 -19.73
C ASN A 726 -46.02 35.92 -20.99
N HIS A 727 -47.03 35.08 -21.26
CA HIS A 727 -48.04 35.31 -22.32
C HIS A 727 -49.33 35.97 -21.82
N SER A 728 -49.50 36.15 -20.50
CA SER A 728 -50.70 36.77 -19.90
C SER A 728 -50.56 38.27 -19.54
N SER A 729 -49.46 38.92 -19.94
CA SER A 729 -49.20 40.35 -19.66
C SER A 729 -48.67 41.09 -20.90
N PRO A 730 -49.33 42.18 -21.35
CA PRO A 730 -48.81 43.02 -22.44
C PRO A 730 -47.53 43.80 -22.11
N GLY A 731 -47.15 43.91 -20.82
CA GLY A 731 -46.09 44.83 -20.37
C GLY A 731 -44.65 44.30 -20.47
N GLU A 732 -44.43 42.99 -20.51
CA GLU A 732 -43.08 42.40 -20.31
C GLU A 732 -42.32 42.07 -21.61
N GLN A 733 -42.93 42.28 -22.79
CA GLN A 733 -42.24 42.07 -24.07
C GLN A 733 -41.03 43.00 -24.25
N ALA A 734 -41.03 44.20 -23.67
CA ALA A 734 -39.94 45.18 -23.79
C ALA A 734 -38.70 44.84 -22.92
N ILE A 735 -38.86 44.18 -21.77
CA ILE A 735 -37.78 43.95 -20.79
C ILE A 735 -36.85 42.80 -21.23
N SER A 736 -37.38 41.83 -21.98
CA SER A 736 -36.62 40.66 -22.46
C SER A 736 -35.65 40.96 -23.62
N ALA A 737 -35.81 42.08 -24.32
CA ALA A 737 -34.91 42.51 -25.38
C ALA A 737 -33.58 43.07 -24.83
N VAL A 738 -33.64 43.87 -23.76
CA VAL A 738 -32.48 44.55 -23.16
C VAL A 738 -31.47 43.56 -22.55
N LYS A 739 -31.96 42.48 -21.92
CA LYS A 739 -31.09 41.44 -21.32
C LYS A 739 -30.20 40.71 -22.34
N ARG A 740 -30.52 40.72 -23.65
CA ARG A 740 -29.72 40.05 -24.68
C ARG A 740 -28.44 40.78 -25.07
N ALA A 741 -28.39 42.10 -24.93
CA ALA A 741 -27.21 42.88 -25.30
C ALA A 741 -26.02 42.64 -24.34
N VAL A 742 -26.30 42.46 -23.04
CA VAL A 742 -25.28 42.32 -21.99
C VAL A 742 -24.58 40.95 -22.03
N ALA A 743 -25.31 39.89 -22.40
CA ALA A 743 -24.76 38.53 -22.44
C ALA A 743 -23.75 38.27 -23.57
N LEU A 744 -23.71 39.10 -24.62
CA LEU A 744 -22.88 38.88 -25.81
C LEU A 744 -21.45 39.44 -25.66
N VAL A 745 -21.18 40.27 -24.63
CA VAL A 745 -19.86 40.89 -24.39
C VAL A 745 -18.99 40.04 -23.45
N ALA A 746 -19.59 39.22 -22.59
CA ALA A 746 -18.88 38.42 -21.58
C ALA A 746 -18.16 37.15 -22.11
N THR A 747 -18.36 36.77 -23.37
CA THR A 747 -17.87 35.49 -23.94
C THR A 747 -16.57 35.58 -24.74
N LYS A 748 -15.87 36.73 -24.76
CA LYS A 748 -14.68 36.94 -25.62
C LYS A 748 -13.36 37.29 -24.91
N ALA A 749 -13.19 36.94 -23.62
CA ALA A 749 -11.95 37.28 -22.90
C ALA A 749 -11.48 36.29 -21.80
N ILE A 750 -11.23 35.01 -22.14
CA ILE A 750 -10.28 34.14 -21.39
C ILE A 750 -9.55 33.18 -22.35
N PRO A 751 -8.23 33.31 -22.55
CA PRO A 751 -7.38 32.25 -23.11
C PRO A 751 -6.62 31.47 -22.01
N ALA A 752 -6.42 30.17 -22.26
CA ALA A 752 -5.40 29.27 -21.68
C ALA A 752 -5.34 29.03 -20.15
N ALA A 753 -5.83 27.86 -19.70
CA ALA A 753 -5.16 26.95 -18.74
C ALA A 753 -6.00 25.68 -18.49
N ALA A 754 -5.43 24.47 -18.71
CA ALA A 754 -5.76 23.19 -18.05
C ALA A 754 -5.14 22.00 -18.82
N GLY A 755 -3.85 21.75 -18.64
CA GLY A 755 -3.18 20.56 -19.18
C GLY A 755 -2.90 19.52 -18.08
N ALA A 756 -3.49 18.33 -18.24
CA ALA A 756 -3.16 17.06 -17.57
C ALA A 756 -3.18 17.01 -16.01
N GLY A 757 -4.15 16.28 -15.47
CA GLY A 757 -4.14 15.74 -14.12
C GLY A 757 -5.07 14.53 -14.00
N GLY A 758 -4.63 13.46 -13.31
CA GLY A 758 -5.46 12.30 -12.97
C GLY A 758 -4.94 10.94 -13.47
N ALA A 759 -4.04 10.33 -12.70
CA ALA A 759 -3.72 8.90 -12.80
C ALA A 759 -3.56 8.31 -11.38
N VAL A 760 -4.65 7.78 -10.84
CA VAL A 760 -4.64 6.91 -9.65
C VAL A 760 -5.69 5.81 -9.86
N LEU A 761 -5.26 4.61 -10.24
CA LEU A 761 -6.08 3.40 -10.20
C LEU A 761 -5.18 2.22 -9.83
N GLY A 762 -5.25 1.82 -8.56
CA GLY A 762 -4.73 0.55 -8.08
C GLY A 762 -5.78 -0.55 -8.22
N SER A 763 -5.43 -1.59 -8.98
CA SER A 763 -5.79 -3.00 -8.75
C SER A 763 -7.05 -3.33 -7.93
N PHE A 764 -8.11 -3.76 -8.61
CA PHE A 764 -8.86 -4.96 -8.23
C PHE A 764 -9.12 -5.79 -9.47
N VAL A 765 -8.59 -7.02 -9.51
CA VAL A 765 -8.91 -8.04 -10.51
C VAL A 765 -9.28 -9.32 -9.78
N ALA A 766 -10.51 -9.78 -10.00
CA ALA A 766 -10.96 -11.15 -9.78
C ALA A 766 -11.89 -11.51 -10.96
N PRO A 767 -11.97 -12.79 -11.39
CA PRO A 767 -12.19 -13.12 -12.79
C PRO A 767 -13.67 -13.19 -13.23
N GLY A 768 -13.93 -12.87 -14.50
CA GLY A 768 -15.21 -13.06 -15.18
C GLY A 768 -15.13 -12.64 -16.67
N PRO A 769 -15.70 -13.40 -17.64
CA PRO A 769 -15.29 -13.33 -19.04
C PRO A 769 -16.03 -12.29 -19.89
N GLY A 770 -15.35 -11.71 -20.88
CA GLY A 770 -15.99 -10.89 -21.93
C GLY A 770 -15.05 -9.89 -22.62
N THR A 771 -14.39 -10.30 -23.69
CA THR A 771 -13.48 -9.46 -24.50
C THR A 771 -14.21 -8.56 -25.51
N VAL A 772 -13.48 -7.56 -26.04
CA VAL A 772 -13.55 -6.94 -27.39
C VAL A 772 -13.84 -5.42 -27.48
N ALA A 773 -12.98 -4.75 -28.28
CA ALA A 773 -13.09 -3.42 -28.94
C ALA A 773 -12.85 -2.13 -28.12
N GLY A 774 -11.57 -1.71 -28.07
CA GLY A 774 -11.14 -0.39 -27.61
C GLY A 774 -10.13 0.30 -28.55
N ALA A 775 -10.51 0.56 -29.81
CA ALA A 775 -9.61 1.18 -30.82
C ALA A 775 -10.32 2.11 -31.82
N ALA A 776 -11.13 3.06 -31.34
CA ALA A 776 -11.77 4.08 -32.21
C ALA A 776 -12.14 5.41 -31.51
N ILE A 777 -11.60 5.73 -30.33
CA ILE A 777 -12.03 6.89 -29.52
C ILE A 777 -10.86 7.86 -29.26
N ALA A 778 -10.38 8.51 -30.33
CA ALA A 778 -9.37 9.57 -30.24
C ALA A 778 -9.62 10.79 -31.15
N ALA A 779 -10.66 10.79 -31.99
CA ALA A 779 -10.86 11.80 -33.05
C ALA A 779 -12.22 12.53 -33.00
N LYS A 780 -13.03 12.40 -31.94
CA LYS A 780 -14.35 13.05 -31.86
C LYS A 780 -14.77 13.52 -30.46
N ALA A 781 -13.80 13.95 -29.66
CA ALA A 781 -14.02 14.56 -28.33
C ALA A 781 -14.09 16.12 -28.35
N ALA A 782 -14.11 16.75 -29.54
CA ALA A 782 -13.91 18.19 -29.70
C ALA A 782 -15.19 19.02 -30.03
N SER A 783 -16.40 18.46 -29.88
CA SER A 783 -17.65 19.17 -30.25
C SER A 783 -18.74 19.22 -29.17
N VAL A 784 -18.44 18.82 -27.92
CA VAL A 784 -19.39 18.91 -26.79
C VAL A 784 -18.81 19.66 -25.58
N ALA A 785 -17.93 20.64 -25.84
CA ALA A 785 -17.55 21.65 -24.85
C ALA A 785 -18.45 22.91 -24.91
N THR A 786 -19.35 23.01 -25.90
CA THR A 786 -20.09 24.25 -26.24
C THR A 786 -21.57 24.23 -25.83
N GLY A 787 -21.97 23.34 -24.91
CA GLY A 787 -23.38 23.16 -24.50
C GLY A 787 -23.69 23.28 -23.00
N TYR A 788 -22.68 23.28 -22.13
CA TYR A 788 -22.88 23.06 -20.69
C TYR A 788 -22.11 24.03 -19.77
N ALA A 789 -22.10 25.31 -20.12
CA ALA A 789 -21.65 26.41 -19.25
C ALA A 789 -22.79 27.40 -18.89
N ILE A 790 -24.05 27.08 -19.19
CA ILE A 790 -25.20 28.02 -19.08
C ILE A 790 -26.28 27.53 -18.07
N SER A 791 -26.07 26.40 -17.39
CA SER A 791 -27.05 25.85 -16.43
C SER A 791 -26.83 26.21 -14.95
N GLY A 792 -25.75 26.94 -14.62
CA GLY A 792 -25.40 27.37 -13.25
C GLY A 792 -25.71 28.84 -12.92
N LEU A 793 -26.11 29.65 -13.91
CA LEU A 793 -26.56 31.03 -13.74
C LEU A 793 -28.02 31.09 -14.20
N GLY A 794 -28.94 31.50 -13.31
CA GLY A 794 -30.38 31.28 -13.46
C GLY A 794 -31.12 32.16 -14.48
N TRP A 795 -30.63 32.30 -15.71
CA TRP A 795 -31.20 33.16 -16.75
C TRP A 795 -31.75 32.31 -17.91
N ASN A 796 -33.07 32.32 -18.15
CA ASN A 796 -33.69 31.49 -19.18
C ASN A 796 -34.95 32.13 -19.80
N ASP A 797 -34.86 33.40 -20.20
CA ASP A 797 -35.99 34.20 -20.72
C ASP A 797 -36.27 33.91 -22.21
N SER A 798 -36.85 32.73 -22.48
CA SER A 798 -37.39 32.35 -23.79
C SER A 798 -38.90 32.54 -23.83
N VAL A 799 -39.41 33.38 -24.73
CA VAL A 799 -40.86 33.62 -24.95
C VAL A 799 -41.57 32.44 -25.65
N LYS A 800 -40.82 31.46 -26.18
CA LYS A 800 -41.39 30.26 -26.84
C LYS A 800 -41.58 29.11 -25.83
N LEU A 801 -42.84 28.69 -25.63
CA LEU A 801 -43.21 27.50 -24.84
C LEU A 801 -42.62 26.22 -25.47
N LYS A 802 -41.78 25.49 -24.73
CA LYS A 802 -41.14 24.24 -25.19
C LYS A 802 -41.78 23.00 -24.57
N THR A 803 -42.94 22.58 -25.08
CA THR A 803 -43.70 21.43 -24.55
C THR A 803 -42.94 20.10 -24.60
N SER A 804 -42.06 19.91 -25.59
CA SER A 804 -41.24 18.69 -25.70
C SER A 804 -40.24 18.49 -24.55
N ALA A 805 -39.89 19.55 -23.80
CA ALA A 805 -39.04 19.45 -22.61
C ALA A 805 -39.79 18.89 -21.38
N LEU A 806 -41.10 18.68 -21.47
CA LEU A 806 -41.95 18.11 -20.42
C LEU A 806 -42.40 16.67 -20.73
N SER A 807 -41.97 16.11 -21.87
CA SER A 807 -42.28 14.71 -22.20
C SER A 807 -41.60 13.75 -21.23
N GLY A 808 -42.35 12.80 -20.66
CA GLY A 808 -41.82 11.82 -19.72
C GLY A 808 -40.65 11.03 -20.30
N ALA A 809 -40.75 10.57 -21.55
CA ALA A 809 -39.64 9.93 -22.26
C ALA A 809 -38.36 10.78 -22.30
N SER A 810 -38.49 12.09 -22.56
CA SER A 810 -37.33 13.00 -22.63
C SER A 810 -36.69 13.28 -21.27
N ILE A 811 -37.50 13.34 -20.21
CA ILE A 811 -37.05 13.62 -18.85
C ILE A 811 -36.40 12.37 -18.23
N TYR A 812 -36.94 11.18 -18.48
CA TYR A 812 -36.33 9.93 -18.05
C TYR A 812 -35.02 9.66 -18.80
N GLU A 813 -34.97 9.82 -20.14
CA GLU A 813 -33.69 9.68 -20.86
C GLU A 813 -32.64 10.69 -20.36
N ALA A 814 -33.04 11.93 -20.04
CA ALA A 814 -32.14 12.93 -19.44
C ALA A 814 -31.75 12.62 -17.99
N GLY A 815 -32.65 12.02 -17.20
CA GLY A 815 -32.40 11.58 -15.82
C GLY A 815 -31.40 10.42 -15.77
N ASP A 816 -31.63 9.38 -16.57
CA ASP A 816 -30.72 8.25 -16.76
C ASP A 816 -29.34 8.72 -17.23
N LEU A 817 -29.29 9.61 -18.24
CA LEU A 817 -28.04 10.17 -18.75
C LEU A 817 -27.30 11.03 -17.72
N LYS A 818 -27.97 11.65 -16.75
CA LYS A 818 -27.29 12.34 -15.64
C LYS A 818 -26.82 11.38 -14.56
N ALA A 819 -27.67 10.41 -14.18
CA ALA A 819 -27.39 9.42 -13.15
C ALA A 819 -26.24 8.46 -13.55
N ALA A 820 -26.07 8.17 -14.83
CA ALA A 820 -24.99 7.34 -15.39
C ALA A 820 -23.58 7.82 -15.01
N SER A 821 -22.67 6.89 -14.71
CA SER A 821 -21.24 7.20 -14.51
C SER A 821 -20.57 7.66 -15.81
N LEU A 822 -19.34 8.20 -15.71
CA LEU A 822 -18.55 8.56 -16.90
C LEU A 822 -18.24 7.35 -17.81
N GLN A 823 -18.22 6.13 -17.25
CA GLN A 823 -18.03 4.89 -18.01
C GLN A 823 -19.34 4.43 -18.67
N ASP A 824 -20.47 4.48 -17.97
CA ASP A 824 -21.79 4.12 -18.53
C ASP A 824 -22.19 5.02 -19.72
N LYS A 825 -21.82 6.30 -19.66
CA LYS A 825 -21.99 7.29 -20.74
C LYS A 825 -21.22 6.91 -22.03
N ALA A 826 -20.14 6.15 -21.93
CA ALA A 826 -19.45 5.59 -23.09
C ALA A 826 -20.17 4.34 -23.62
N VAL A 827 -20.59 3.44 -22.73
CA VAL A 827 -21.25 2.17 -23.09
C VAL A 827 -22.63 2.38 -23.73
N SER A 828 -23.45 3.31 -23.24
CA SER A 828 -24.77 3.59 -23.82
C SER A 828 -24.69 4.17 -25.24
N ARG A 829 -23.64 4.95 -25.54
CA ARG A 829 -23.33 5.42 -26.90
C ARG A 829 -22.86 4.29 -27.82
N MET A 830 -22.13 3.29 -27.32
CA MET A 830 -21.78 2.10 -28.11
C MET A 830 -23.02 1.27 -28.47
N LYS A 831 -23.99 1.10 -27.56
CA LYS A 831 -25.26 0.42 -27.87
C LYS A 831 -26.09 1.11 -28.95
N LYS A 832 -26.05 2.45 -29.06
CA LYS A 832 -26.74 3.20 -30.14
C LYS A 832 -26.01 3.12 -31.51
N LEU A 833 -24.88 2.42 -31.61
CA LEU A 833 -24.08 2.26 -32.85
C LEU A 833 -24.08 0.84 -33.44
N VAL A 834 -24.87 -0.08 -32.88
CA VAL A 834 -25.07 -1.44 -33.42
C VAL A 834 -26.44 -1.49 -34.12
N PRO A 835 -26.51 -1.62 -35.46
CA PRO A 835 -27.78 -1.63 -36.18
C PRO A 835 -28.54 -2.95 -35.93
N SER A 836 -29.80 -2.86 -35.49
CA SER A 836 -30.67 -4.02 -35.27
C SER A 836 -31.54 -4.38 -36.48
N SER A 837 -31.43 -3.67 -37.61
CA SER A 837 -32.18 -3.98 -38.83
C SER A 837 -31.37 -3.84 -40.12
N LYS A 838 -31.73 -4.65 -41.12
CA LYS A 838 -31.14 -4.62 -42.48
C LYS A 838 -31.48 -3.35 -43.26
N LYS A 839 -32.39 -2.51 -42.76
CA LYS A 839 -32.82 -1.24 -43.38
C LYS A 839 -31.90 -0.08 -43.01
N ASP A 840 -31.33 -0.09 -41.81
CA ASP A 840 -30.38 0.92 -41.33
C ASP A 840 -29.00 0.76 -41.98
N LEU A 841 -28.63 -0.47 -42.36
CA LEU A 841 -27.40 -0.78 -43.07
C LEU A 841 -27.32 -0.10 -44.46
N LEU A 842 -28.46 0.27 -45.05
CA LEU A 842 -28.52 0.95 -46.35
C LEU A 842 -28.45 2.49 -46.24
N ALA A 843 -28.71 3.05 -45.06
CA ALA A 843 -28.56 4.49 -44.80
C ALA A 843 -27.08 4.86 -44.59
N LEU A 844 -26.33 3.98 -43.89
CA LEU A 844 -24.90 4.16 -43.64
C LEU A 844 -24.04 4.20 -44.92
N GLY A 845 -24.56 3.69 -46.05
CA GLY A 845 -23.88 3.64 -47.34
C GLY A 845 -23.96 4.91 -48.20
N LYS A 846 -24.66 5.98 -47.77
CA LYS A 846 -24.83 7.21 -48.57
C LYS A 846 -23.97 8.40 -48.14
N ASP A 847 -23.61 8.50 -46.85
CA ASP A 847 -22.88 9.67 -46.33
C ASP A 847 -21.34 9.52 -46.32
N VAL A 848 -20.82 8.37 -46.79
CA VAL A 848 -19.36 8.11 -46.91
C VAL A 848 -18.78 8.58 -48.25
N ALA A 849 -19.59 9.19 -49.13
CA ALA A 849 -19.21 9.54 -50.50
C ALA A 849 -18.85 11.03 -50.72
N LYS A 850 -18.73 11.86 -49.68
CA LYS A 850 -18.23 13.25 -49.79
C LYS A 850 -17.25 13.60 -48.66
N GLU A 851 -16.08 14.08 -49.07
CA GLU A 851 -14.91 14.52 -48.29
C GLU A 851 -13.77 13.50 -48.12
N GLY A 852 -13.21 13.09 -49.27
CA GLY A 852 -11.84 12.60 -49.38
C GLY A 852 -11.02 13.48 -50.34
N LEU A 853 -9.77 13.77 -49.97
CA LEU A 853 -8.73 14.55 -50.68
C LEU A 853 -8.94 16.08 -50.83
N GLY A 854 -7.98 16.88 -50.34
CA GLY A 854 -7.82 18.25 -50.85
C GLY A 854 -6.97 19.27 -50.07
N LYS A 855 -5.64 19.06 -50.02
CA LYS A 855 -4.55 20.06 -49.80
C LYS A 855 -4.10 20.41 -48.36
N ALA A 856 -2.78 20.29 -48.18
CA ALA A 856 -1.98 20.98 -47.18
C ALA A 856 -1.44 22.31 -47.72
N SER A 857 -1.06 23.26 -46.83
CA SER A 857 0.18 24.07 -46.90
C SER A 857 0.14 25.32 -45.99
N SER A 858 1.18 25.49 -45.15
CA SER A 858 1.82 26.77 -44.70
C SER A 858 1.02 27.89 -44.01
N THR A 859 1.60 28.92 -43.35
CA THR A 859 2.82 29.14 -42.51
C THR A 859 2.81 30.63 -42.03
N TYR A 860 3.12 30.92 -40.75
CA TYR A 860 3.42 32.25 -40.13
C TYR A 860 2.43 33.45 -40.25
N GLY A 861 2.37 34.29 -39.20
CA GLY A 861 2.10 35.75 -39.32
C GLY A 861 0.94 36.33 -38.47
N PRO A 862 1.06 37.53 -37.86
CA PRO A 862 0.07 38.04 -36.87
C PRO A 862 -0.72 39.32 -37.27
N ALA A 863 -1.67 39.67 -36.38
CA ALA A 863 -2.25 41.00 -36.09
C ALA A 863 -3.61 41.45 -36.73
N LEU A 864 -4.53 41.85 -35.84
CA LEU A 864 -5.55 42.93 -35.90
C LEU A 864 -6.36 43.20 -37.19
N GLN A 865 -7.69 43.08 -37.09
CA GLN A 865 -8.62 44.10 -37.60
C GLN A 865 -9.95 44.11 -36.83
N LEU A 866 -10.62 45.28 -36.80
CA LEU A 866 -11.78 45.62 -35.97
C LEU A 866 -13.14 45.45 -36.69
N ILE A 867 -14.22 45.44 -35.91
CA ILE A 867 -15.64 45.37 -36.33
C ILE A 867 -16.07 46.74 -36.89
N PRO A 868 -16.66 46.79 -38.10
CA PRO A 868 -18.11 47.02 -38.29
C PRO A 868 -18.74 46.06 -39.36
N GLU A 869 -20.07 45.92 -39.54
CA GLU A 869 -21.22 46.47 -38.80
C GLU A 869 -22.49 45.56 -38.85
N ILE A 870 -23.55 46.02 -38.19
CA ILE A 870 -24.96 45.59 -38.22
C ILE A 870 -25.65 46.45 -39.30
N PRO A 871 -26.36 45.89 -40.32
CA PRO A 871 -27.81 45.68 -40.14
C PRO A 871 -28.44 44.56 -41.01
N GLU A 872 -28.78 43.43 -40.39
CA GLU A 872 -29.74 42.45 -40.98
C GLU A 872 -30.80 41.99 -39.95
N LEU A 873 -31.05 42.84 -38.94
CA LEU A 873 -31.82 42.52 -37.73
C LEU A 873 -33.33 42.85 -37.80
N ILE A 874 -33.86 43.11 -39.01
CA ILE A 874 -35.26 43.58 -39.21
C ILE A 874 -36.14 42.54 -39.94
N HIS A 875 -35.62 41.37 -40.33
CA HIS A 875 -36.38 40.38 -41.11
C HIS A 875 -36.65 39.00 -40.46
N GLU A 876 -36.47 38.86 -39.15
CA GLU A 876 -36.88 37.63 -38.42
C GLU A 876 -37.98 37.87 -37.35
N ASN A 877 -38.67 39.02 -37.39
CA ASN A 877 -39.68 39.40 -36.38
C ASN A 877 -41.14 39.05 -36.76
N ILE A 878 -41.40 38.43 -37.92
CA ILE A 878 -42.77 38.14 -38.41
C ILE A 878 -43.18 36.67 -38.18
N GLY A 879 -42.26 35.78 -37.79
CA GLY A 879 -42.58 34.38 -37.43
C GLY A 879 -43.10 34.16 -36.00
N ALA A 880 -43.20 35.21 -35.17
CA ALA A 880 -43.42 35.10 -33.72
C ALA A 880 -44.88 35.28 -33.26
N ALA A 881 -45.83 35.55 -34.16
CA ALA A 881 -47.23 35.81 -33.82
C ALA A 881 -48.08 34.54 -33.52
N GLY A 882 -47.54 33.33 -33.70
CA GLY A 882 -48.20 32.04 -33.41
C GLY A 882 -48.18 31.62 -31.92
N GLY A 883 -48.46 32.55 -31.01
CA GLY A 883 -48.39 32.36 -29.56
C GLY A 883 -49.53 31.51 -28.98
N LEU A 884 -49.20 30.33 -28.47
CA LEU A 884 -50.13 29.32 -27.92
C LEU A 884 -51.29 28.96 -28.86
N SER A 885 -51.11 27.96 -29.73
CA SER A 885 -52.25 27.29 -30.38
C SER A 885 -52.90 26.28 -29.41
N PRO A 886 -54.19 25.95 -29.56
CA PRO A 886 -54.85 24.88 -28.79
C PRO A 886 -54.06 23.57 -28.82
N ASP A 887 -53.54 23.17 -29.99
CA ASP A 887 -52.72 21.96 -30.15
C ASP A 887 -51.45 21.94 -29.29
N LYS A 888 -50.88 23.12 -28.97
CA LYS A 888 -49.70 23.24 -28.09
C LYS A 888 -50.11 23.14 -26.62
N LEU A 889 -51.29 23.61 -26.25
CA LEU A 889 -51.82 23.45 -24.89
C LEU A 889 -52.28 22.02 -24.64
N GLN A 890 -52.91 21.36 -25.62
CA GLN A 890 -53.22 19.92 -25.53
C GLN A 890 -51.93 19.09 -25.39
N LYS A 891 -50.93 19.33 -26.24
CA LYS A 891 -49.62 18.68 -26.11
C LYS A 891 -48.88 19.01 -24.81
N LEU A 892 -49.20 20.10 -24.12
CA LEU A 892 -48.68 20.36 -22.77
C LEU A 892 -49.39 19.45 -21.75
N ASP A 893 -50.71 19.37 -21.81
CA ASP A 893 -51.55 18.52 -20.96
C ASP A 893 -51.16 17.03 -21.06
N ASP A 894 -51.03 16.52 -22.30
CA ASP A 894 -50.68 15.14 -22.59
C ASP A 894 -49.29 14.77 -22.03
N ASN A 895 -48.27 15.60 -22.28
CA ASN A 895 -46.90 15.34 -21.83
C ASN A 895 -46.76 15.45 -20.30
N VAL A 896 -47.45 16.41 -19.67
CA VAL A 896 -47.47 16.54 -18.21
C VAL A 896 -48.24 15.39 -17.55
N GLY A 897 -49.27 14.85 -18.22
CA GLY A 897 -49.96 13.62 -17.82
C GLY A 897 -49.03 12.39 -17.78
N ASP A 898 -48.39 12.07 -18.90
CA ASP A 898 -47.41 10.97 -19.03
C ASP A 898 -46.25 11.10 -18.02
N LEU A 899 -45.77 12.33 -17.77
CA LEU A 899 -44.73 12.58 -16.77
C LEU A 899 -45.21 12.35 -15.33
N ILE A 900 -46.45 12.72 -14.98
CA ILE A 900 -47.05 12.47 -13.66
C ILE A 900 -47.19 10.97 -13.39
N GLU A 901 -47.63 10.20 -14.38
CA GLU A 901 -47.80 8.75 -14.29
C GLU A 901 -46.46 8.05 -14.04
N ARG A 902 -45.46 8.28 -14.90
CA ARG A 902 -44.11 7.70 -14.75
C ARG A 902 -43.44 8.02 -13.42
N ILE A 903 -43.56 9.28 -12.95
CA ILE A 903 -43.01 9.70 -11.64
C ILE A 903 -43.71 8.99 -10.49
N THR A 904 -45.01 8.69 -10.62
CA THR A 904 -45.76 7.93 -9.62
C THR A 904 -45.29 6.47 -9.60
N ASP A 905 -45.16 5.84 -10.77
CA ASP A 905 -44.71 4.45 -10.91
C ASP A 905 -43.28 4.24 -10.41
N GLY A 906 -42.34 5.13 -10.77
CA GLY A 906 -40.95 5.06 -10.33
C GLY A 906 -40.80 5.12 -8.82
N MET A 907 -41.62 5.93 -8.14
CA MET A 907 -41.67 5.98 -6.67
C MET A 907 -42.27 4.68 -6.08
N GLY A 908 -43.25 4.08 -6.77
CA GLY A 908 -43.79 2.76 -6.42
C GLY A 908 -42.71 1.67 -6.46
N SER A 909 -41.95 1.59 -7.56
CA SER A 909 -40.84 0.63 -7.71
C SER A 909 -39.76 0.80 -6.64
N ILE A 910 -39.37 2.05 -6.32
CA ILE A 910 -38.41 2.35 -5.25
C ILE A 910 -38.92 1.91 -3.88
N SER A 911 -40.21 2.11 -3.62
CA SER A 911 -40.85 1.69 -2.36
C SER A 911 -40.85 0.16 -2.22
N SER A 912 -41.08 -0.58 -3.31
CA SER A 912 -40.95 -2.05 -3.33
C SER A 912 -39.52 -2.49 -3.00
N LEU A 913 -38.52 -1.88 -3.64
CA LEU A 913 -37.10 -2.20 -3.42
C LEU A 913 -36.64 -1.93 -1.97
N PHE A 914 -37.12 -0.86 -1.32
CA PHE A 914 -36.85 -0.63 0.11
C PHE A 914 -37.43 -1.76 0.99
N GLY A 915 -38.64 -2.25 0.69
CA GLY A 915 -39.31 -3.33 1.41
C GLY A 915 -38.68 -4.71 1.18
N GLU A 916 -38.39 -5.06 -0.08
CA GLU A 916 -37.76 -6.32 -0.48
C GLU A 916 -36.37 -6.49 0.13
N LEU A 917 -35.56 -5.41 0.14
CA LEU A 917 -34.20 -5.43 0.68
C LEU A 917 -34.15 -5.25 2.22
N LYS A 918 -35.28 -4.94 2.87
CA LYS A 918 -35.39 -4.63 4.31
C LYS A 918 -34.38 -3.56 4.76
N VAL A 919 -34.36 -2.43 4.03
CA VAL A 919 -33.44 -1.31 4.28
C VAL A 919 -34.25 -0.07 4.66
N ASP A 920 -33.94 0.56 5.79
CA ASP A 920 -34.66 1.78 6.22
C ASP A 920 -34.26 3.04 5.43
N SER A 921 -33.06 3.04 4.86
CA SER A 921 -32.44 4.21 4.26
C SER A 921 -31.27 3.86 3.35
N VAL A 922 -31.04 4.63 2.29
CA VAL A 922 -29.89 4.48 1.39
C VAL A 922 -29.06 5.76 1.29
N SER A 923 -27.73 5.63 1.31
CA SER A 923 -26.79 6.74 1.10
C SER A 923 -26.34 6.80 -0.36
N HIS A 924 -26.32 7.99 -0.93
CA HIS A 924 -26.01 8.26 -2.34
C HIS A 924 -25.37 9.65 -2.51
N PRO A 925 -24.54 9.87 -3.54
CA PRO A 925 -23.83 11.13 -3.73
C PRO A 925 -24.72 12.20 -4.39
N GLU A 926 -24.66 13.43 -3.87
CA GLU A 926 -25.23 14.63 -4.48
C GLU A 926 -24.16 15.45 -5.24
N ILE A 927 -24.61 16.47 -5.97
CA ILE A 927 -23.75 17.38 -6.73
C ILE A 927 -22.80 18.10 -5.76
N GLY A 928 -21.49 17.90 -5.93
CA GLY A 928 -20.45 18.49 -5.07
C GLY A 928 -19.82 17.54 -4.04
N ASN A 929 -19.95 16.22 -4.22
CA ASN A 929 -19.38 15.18 -3.34
C ASN A 929 -19.91 15.16 -1.89
N VAL A 930 -21.09 15.74 -1.65
CA VAL A 930 -21.81 15.56 -0.38
C VAL A 930 -22.64 14.27 -0.47
N TYR A 931 -22.53 13.38 0.52
CA TYR A 931 -23.37 12.19 0.60
C TYR A 931 -24.66 12.49 1.37
N SER A 932 -25.82 12.24 0.75
CA SER A 932 -27.10 12.35 1.43
C SER A 932 -27.75 10.99 1.64
N ARG A 933 -28.58 10.90 2.69
CA ARG A 933 -29.24 9.67 3.15
C ARG A 933 -30.74 9.85 2.97
N SER A 934 -31.38 8.97 2.19
CA SER A 934 -32.81 9.02 1.92
C SER A 934 -33.52 7.78 2.41
N THR A 935 -34.73 7.97 2.94
CA THR A 935 -35.71 6.91 3.22
C THR A 935 -36.80 6.91 2.16
N ALA A 936 -37.58 5.83 2.08
CA ALA A 936 -38.77 5.79 1.22
C ALA A 936 -39.71 6.98 1.48
N GLN A 937 -39.90 7.36 2.75
CA GLN A 937 -40.76 8.48 3.14
C GLN A 937 -40.22 9.83 2.67
N THR A 938 -38.90 10.08 2.77
CA THR A 938 -38.32 11.36 2.29
C THR A 938 -38.47 11.50 0.78
N LEU A 939 -38.25 10.41 0.03
CA LEU A 939 -38.43 10.42 -1.43
C LEU A 939 -39.91 10.56 -1.82
N ALA A 940 -40.84 9.92 -1.09
CA ALA A 940 -42.27 10.06 -1.32
C ALA A 940 -42.72 11.52 -1.15
N ASN A 941 -42.24 12.20 -0.11
CA ASN A 941 -42.52 13.62 0.15
C ASN A 941 -41.95 14.53 -0.96
N GLU A 942 -40.72 14.30 -1.41
CA GLU A 942 -40.10 15.01 -2.54
C GLU A 942 -40.89 14.82 -3.84
N THR A 943 -41.31 13.58 -4.10
CA THR A 943 -42.10 13.18 -5.27
C THR A 943 -43.46 13.89 -5.26
N ALA A 944 -44.18 13.85 -4.14
CA ALA A 944 -45.47 14.52 -3.99
C ALA A 944 -45.38 16.03 -4.25
N GLY A 945 -44.28 16.69 -3.81
CA GLY A 945 -44.02 18.09 -4.09
C GLY A 945 -43.87 18.41 -5.59
N VAL A 946 -43.16 17.59 -6.35
CA VAL A 946 -43.01 17.77 -7.81
C VAL A 946 -44.30 17.43 -8.55
N LEU A 947 -45.01 16.37 -8.15
CA LEU A 947 -46.33 16.04 -8.71
C LEU A 947 -47.35 17.16 -8.48
N GLY A 948 -47.29 17.85 -7.34
CA GLY A 948 -48.09 19.06 -7.09
C GLY A 948 -47.78 20.20 -8.07
N GLN A 949 -46.50 20.47 -8.31
CA GLN A 949 -46.06 21.49 -9.28
C GLN A 949 -46.48 21.17 -10.72
N LEU A 950 -46.41 19.89 -11.12
CA LEU A 950 -46.87 19.43 -12.43
C LEU A 950 -48.39 19.52 -12.59
N LYS A 951 -49.16 19.16 -11.54
CA LYS A 951 -50.62 19.32 -11.53
C LYS A 951 -51.03 20.80 -11.65
N GLU A 952 -50.35 21.71 -10.96
CA GLU A 952 -50.67 23.14 -11.09
C GLU A 952 -50.28 23.71 -12.45
N LEU A 953 -49.16 23.28 -13.05
CA LEU A 953 -48.83 23.63 -14.45
C LEU A 953 -49.91 23.14 -15.43
N ARG A 954 -50.44 21.92 -15.23
CA ARG A 954 -51.54 21.36 -16.01
C ARG A 954 -52.81 22.21 -15.86
N ASN A 955 -53.19 22.56 -14.63
CA ASN A 955 -54.32 23.44 -14.34
C ASN A 955 -54.17 24.82 -15.00
N GLN A 956 -52.97 25.42 -14.98
CA GLN A 956 -52.68 26.68 -15.64
C GLN A 956 -52.87 26.59 -17.15
N GLY A 957 -52.40 25.50 -17.78
CA GLY A 957 -52.64 25.22 -19.20
C GLY A 957 -54.13 25.10 -19.53
N GLN A 958 -54.90 24.36 -18.73
CA GLN A 958 -56.34 24.17 -18.93
C GLN A 958 -57.15 25.46 -18.75
N ARG A 959 -56.83 26.30 -17.76
CA ARG A 959 -57.47 27.63 -17.59
C ARG A 959 -57.28 28.53 -18.82
N LEU A 960 -56.11 28.44 -19.49
CA LEU A 960 -55.83 29.17 -20.73
C LEU A 960 -56.55 28.61 -21.97
N VAL A 961 -57.03 27.36 -21.93
CA VAL A 961 -57.93 26.79 -22.94
C VAL A 961 -59.38 27.22 -22.72
N GLN A 962 -59.82 27.35 -21.45
CA GLN A 962 -61.19 27.74 -21.09
C GLN A 962 -61.44 29.25 -21.13
N GLY A 963 -60.40 30.08 -21.02
CA GLY A 963 -60.48 31.54 -21.01
C GLY A 963 -60.21 32.23 -22.36
N ARG A 964 -60.52 31.56 -23.48
CA ARG A 964 -60.32 32.07 -24.86
C ARG A 964 -61.57 31.90 -25.71
#